data_AF-A0AA41VXZ5-F1
#
_entry.id   AF-A0AA41VXZ5-F1
#
_cell.length_a   1.000
_cell.length_b   1.000
_cell.length_c   1.000
_cell.angle_alpha   90.00
_cell.angle_beta   90.00
_cell.angle_gamma   90.00
#
_symmetry.space_group_name_H-M   'P 1'
#
loop_
_entity.id
_entity.type
_entity.pdbx_description
1 polymer ?
#
loop_
_entity_poly.entity_id
_entity_poly.type
_entity_poly.pdbx_seq_one_letter_code
_entity_poly.pdbx_strand_id
1 'polypeptide(L)'
;MAGFVETRQCLLKLKPNCHYNWIGLALAHHLNSNCTEAVFILEKYEEILENDYSSYSGRERHEFGEVLLYKISLLEESGFLERALEELKNKESKIVDKLAVKEQQVSLLLKLERLHEGKKKYKELLSVNSENYRYHAGLQKCLGLSPENGQFSSYQIEKLESLYKLLRTEYSGSSAVERIPLDFLQGKKFQEAAASYIMPLLTKGVPSLFSDLRPLYEHPGKGNLIEELILKFERSLKTNGGYPGSAKEPALTLVWTLFLLSQVSLSLSLSLSLSLSLSLLIRELCLIQHYDRGGKYGTALTKIDEAIQLNPSIVDLYLVKGKILKHAGDLTGAAALADKAMRMKPLDHFLSRKCVKRMLQADDVGMAEKTAMFKKLEDDQDDHDNLQNLWYEIALGESYFRQGDIGHALEKFLAVEKCCTDMRESLFVFDSYYSRNMTHRNHVELLRSHDLMPSYAYFHKAVAGAVRCYIKIYDSTSEVVENLKLLPSQNKVRDPLSEATKYVNLLQKSSSNSLETHLLTFELSMRKQKMLLALQALYKLMHLDKISPDTHCCLMRFLSKMVNMAPPVTPSETLVSNVLKKCFESFLRSQIPLTRINDDFSKKHKDSLMHIVAVGEISFFLERGNKSEVVELIEEKAYEALGRMKKPRLEDCMAVHKLFWRVLDHSEAAS
;
A
#
# COMPACT_ATOMS: atom_id res chain seq x y z
N MET A 1 -10.14 -31.08 -1.22
CA MET A 1 -11.01 -31.04 -0.02
C MET A 1 -12.07 -32.16 0.02
N ALA A 2 -11.97 -33.22 -0.79
CA ALA A 2 -12.95 -34.31 -0.83
C ALA A 2 -13.17 -34.99 0.54
N GLY A 3 -12.10 -35.27 1.30
CA GLY A 3 -12.22 -35.85 2.64
C GLY A 3 -12.98 -34.97 3.65
N PHE A 4 -12.98 -33.64 3.48
CA PHE A 4 -13.77 -32.74 4.32
C PHE A 4 -15.27 -32.88 4.05
N VAL A 5 -15.65 -33.00 2.77
CA VAL A 5 -17.02 -33.27 2.35
C VAL A 5 -17.50 -34.61 2.91
N GLU A 6 -16.73 -35.67 2.73
CA GLU A 6 -17.05 -37.01 3.26
C GLU A 6 -17.26 -36.99 4.77
N THR A 7 -16.36 -36.32 5.50
CA THR A 7 -16.46 -36.18 6.96
C THR A 7 -17.75 -35.46 7.37
N ARG A 8 -18.08 -34.34 6.71
CA ARG A 8 -19.30 -33.56 6.99
C ARG A 8 -20.57 -34.33 6.61
N GLN A 9 -20.55 -35.11 5.54
CA GLN A 9 -21.66 -35.99 5.16
C GLN A 9 -21.91 -37.07 6.20
N CYS A 10 -20.86 -37.71 6.70
CA CYS A 10 -20.96 -38.69 7.80
C CYS A 10 -21.51 -38.06 9.07
N LEU A 11 -21.04 -36.86 9.45
CA LEU A 11 -21.54 -36.14 10.62
C LEU A 11 -23.03 -35.79 10.51
N LEU A 12 -23.47 -35.36 9.32
CA LEU A 12 -24.88 -35.07 9.08
C LEU A 12 -25.75 -36.34 9.18
N LYS A 13 -25.30 -37.46 8.61
CA LYS A 13 -26.00 -38.76 8.72
C LYS A 13 -26.11 -39.23 10.17
N LEU A 14 -25.06 -39.03 10.97
CA LEU A 14 -25.05 -39.43 12.39
C LEU A 14 -25.92 -38.53 13.26
N LYS A 15 -25.95 -37.22 12.99
CA LYS A 15 -26.68 -36.23 13.80
C LYS A 15 -27.41 -35.21 12.91
N PRO A 16 -28.55 -35.59 12.29
CA PRO A 16 -29.30 -34.72 11.38
C PRO A 16 -30.05 -33.59 12.10
N ASN A 17 -30.43 -33.81 13.36
CA ASN A 17 -31.10 -32.78 14.20
C ASN A 17 -30.16 -31.62 14.57
N CYS A 18 -28.87 -31.77 14.29
CA CYS A 18 -27.87 -30.79 14.66
C CYS A 18 -27.66 -29.79 13.53
N HIS A 19 -28.27 -28.63 13.66
CA HIS A 19 -28.30 -27.54 12.69
C HIS A 19 -26.94 -27.20 12.04
N TYR A 20 -25.87 -27.15 12.83
CA TYR A 20 -24.53 -26.82 12.32
C TYR A 20 -23.94 -27.87 11.37
N ASN A 21 -24.43 -29.12 11.39
CA ASN A 21 -23.96 -30.16 10.47
C ASN A 21 -24.44 -29.89 9.04
N TRP A 22 -25.65 -29.33 8.89
CA TRP A 22 -26.19 -28.92 7.59
C TRP A 22 -25.33 -27.84 6.96
N ILE A 23 -25.05 -26.77 7.71
CA ILE A 23 -24.22 -25.69 7.18
C ILE A 23 -22.76 -26.10 7.01
N GLY A 24 -22.21 -26.91 7.92
CA GLY A 24 -20.86 -27.46 7.78
C GLY A 24 -20.69 -28.28 6.49
N LEU A 25 -21.74 -29.01 6.09
CA LEU A 25 -21.76 -29.72 4.82
C LEU A 25 -21.87 -28.77 3.62
N ALA A 26 -22.77 -27.78 3.67
CA ALA A 26 -22.89 -26.77 2.62
C ALA A 26 -21.58 -26.00 2.41
N LEU A 27 -20.89 -25.63 3.50
CA LEU A 27 -19.57 -25.00 3.46
C LEU A 27 -18.52 -25.92 2.83
N ALA A 28 -18.52 -27.22 3.15
CA ALA A 28 -17.59 -28.18 2.55
C ALA A 28 -17.77 -28.28 1.02
N HIS A 29 -19.03 -28.30 0.55
CA HIS A 29 -19.32 -28.27 -0.88
C HIS A 29 -18.94 -26.94 -1.53
N HIS A 30 -19.20 -25.81 -0.87
CA HIS A 30 -18.80 -24.48 -1.35
C HIS A 30 -17.28 -24.38 -1.52
N LEU A 31 -16.50 -24.73 -0.49
CA LEU A 31 -15.03 -24.70 -0.55
C LEU A 31 -14.46 -25.65 -1.62
N ASN A 32 -15.17 -26.73 -1.95
CA ASN A 32 -14.81 -27.64 -3.03
C ASN A 32 -15.33 -27.19 -4.42
N SER A 33 -15.76 -25.93 -4.56
CA SER A 33 -16.31 -25.32 -5.78
C SER A 33 -17.60 -25.97 -6.31
N ASN A 34 -18.32 -26.71 -5.46
CA ASN A 34 -19.58 -27.36 -5.78
C ASN A 34 -20.76 -26.54 -5.24
N CYS A 35 -20.92 -25.32 -5.74
CA CYS A 35 -21.89 -24.36 -5.20
C CYS A 35 -23.36 -24.78 -5.41
N THR A 36 -23.67 -25.51 -6.49
CA THR A 36 -25.02 -26.04 -6.74
C THR A 36 -25.50 -26.99 -5.65
N GLU A 37 -24.63 -27.91 -5.24
CA GLU A 37 -24.92 -28.86 -4.15
C GLU A 37 -25.02 -28.12 -2.81
N ALA A 38 -24.13 -27.16 -2.56
CA ALA A 38 -24.20 -26.32 -1.37
C ALA A 38 -25.54 -25.58 -1.25
N VAL A 39 -26.03 -25.01 -2.36
CA VAL A 39 -27.34 -24.37 -2.43
C VAL A 39 -28.46 -25.37 -2.17
N PHE A 40 -28.44 -26.55 -2.79
CA PHE A 40 -29.44 -27.60 -2.57
C PHE A 40 -29.54 -28.02 -1.09
N ILE A 41 -28.39 -28.20 -0.42
CA ILE A 41 -28.34 -28.51 1.01
C ILE A 41 -28.96 -27.39 1.84
N LEU A 42 -28.67 -26.12 1.51
CA LEU A 42 -29.23 -24.96 2.22
C LEU A 42 -30.73 -24.80 1.98
N GLU A 43 -31.24 -25.12 0.79
CA GLU A 43 -32.69 -25.12 0.50
C GLU A 43 -33.43 -26.15 1.35
N LYS A 44 -32.89 -27.37 1.44
CA LYS A 44 -33.43 -28.41 2.30
C LYS A 44 -33.38 -28.01 3.77
N TYR A 45 -32.32 -27.34 4.18
CA TYR A 45 -32.19 -26.83 5.54
C TYR A 45 -33.15 -25.67 5.82
N GLU A 46 -33.37 -24.77 4.86
CA GLU A 46 -34.35 -23.69 4.96
C GLU A 46 -35.77 -24.22 5.13
N GLU A 47 -36.18 -25.24 4.36
CA GLU A 47 -37.49 -25.90 4.51
C GLU A 47 -37.75 -26.36 5.95
N ILE A 48 -36.71 -26.83 6.64
CA ILE A 48 -36.79 -27.24 8.05
C ILE A 48 -36.99 -26.03 8.96
N LEU A 49 -36.20 -24.96 8.75
CA LEU A 49 -36.26 -23.76 9.59
C LEU A 49 -37.53 -22.94 9.38
N GLU A 50 -38.12 -22.94 8.18
CA GLU A 50 -39.33 -22.17 7.90
C GLU A 50 -40.56 -22.64 8.70
N ASN A 51 -40.62 -23.93 9.03
CA ASN A 51 -41.69 -24.49 9.85
C ASN A 51 -41.68 -23.91 11.27
N ASP A 52 -40.51 -23.61 11.81
CA ASP A 52 -40.32 -23.13 13.17
C ASP A 52 -40.18 -21.60 13.27
N TYR A 53 -40.14 -20.89 12.13
CA TYR A 53 -39.82 -19.46 12.07
C TYR A 53 -40.71 -18.57 12.96
N SER A 54 -41.99 -18.91 13.10
CA SER A 54 -42.94 -18.16 13.95
C SER A 54 -42.58 -18.20 15.44
N SER A 55 -41.86 -19.25 15.87
CA SER A 55 -41.40 -19.44 17.24
C SER A 55 -40.06 -18.75 17.55
N TYR A 56 -39.31 -18.35 16.52
CA TYR A 56 -37.96 -17.81 16.68
C TYR A 56 -37.93 -16.46 17.38
N SER A 57 -36.97 -16.32 18.28
CA SER A 57 -36.67 -15.08 19.02
C SER A 57 -35.32 -14.50 18.59
N GLY A 58 -35.16 -13.18 18.69
CA GLY A 58 -33.95 -12.38 18.43
C GLY A 58 -32.79 -13.07 17.69
N ARG A 59 -31.99 -13.87 18.42
CA ARG A 59 -30.81 -14.59 17.91
C ARG A 59 -31.15 -15.56 16.76
N GLU A 60 -32.17 -16.39 16.90
CA GLU A 60 -32.54 -17.40 15.90
C GLU A 60 -33.00 -16.75 14.60
N ARG A 61 -33.68 -15.60 14.69
CA ARG A 61 -34.04 -14.80 13.50
C ARG A 61 -32.81 -14.20 12.81
N HIS A 62 -31.80 -13.80 13.58
CA HIS A 62 -30.54 -13.33 13.03
C HIS A 62 -29.78 -14.46 12.32
N GLU A 63 -29.64 -15.63 12.98
CA GLU A 63 -29.02 -16.83 12.40
C GLU A 63 -29.74 -17.29 11.12
N PHE A 64 -31.07 -17.31 11.13
CA PHE A 64 -31.88 -17.60 9.96
C PHE A 64 -31.63 -16.60 8.81
N GLY A 65 -31.58 -15.31 9.12
CA GLY A 65 -31.26 -14.26 8.16
C GLY A 65 -29.87 -14.43 7.53
N GLU A 66 -28.87 -14.83 8.32
CA GLU A 66 -27.52 -15.11 7.83
C GLU A 66 -27.46 -16.32 6.89
N VAL A 67 -28.19 -17.40 7.21
CA VAL A 67 -28.29 -18.58 6.34
C VAL A 67 -28.90 -18.21 4.98
N LEU A 68 -29.96 -17.38 4.99
CA LEU A 68 -30.59 -16.89 3.75
C LEU A 68 -29.60 -16.04 2.92
N LEU A 69 -28.91 -15.09 3.56
CA LEU A 69 -27.92 -14.26 2.87
C LEU A 69 -26.75 -15.09 2.34
N TYR A 70 -26.31 -16.12 3.06
CA TYR A 70 -25.29 -17.05 2.60
C TYR A 70 -25.75 -17.83 1.37
N LYS A 71 -26.98 -18.37 1.37
CA LYS A 71 -27.58 -19.02 0.19
C LYS A 71 -27.60 -18.08 -1.02
N ILE A 72 -28.01 -16.82 -0.82
CA ILE A 72 -28.05 -15.81 -1.88
C ILE A 72 -26.65 -15.50 -2.42
N SER A 73 -25.63 -15.43 -1.55
CA SER A 73 -24.24 -15.26 -1.99
C SER A 73 -23.74 -16.44 -2.83
N LEU A 74 -24.13 -17.67 -2.49
CA LEU A 74 -23.78 -18.86 -3.28
C LEU A 74 -24.48 -18.87 -4.64
N LEU A 75 -25.75 -18.45 -4.70
CA LEU A 75 -26.48 -18.31 -5.97
C LEU A 75 -25.80 -17.27 -6.88
N GLU A 76 -25.36 -16.15 -6.31
CA GLU A 76 -24.59 -15.13 -7.01
C GLU A 76 -23.25 -15.66 -7.54
N GLU A 77 -22.49 -16.38 -6.70
CA GLU A 77 -21.20 -16.99 -7.11
C GLU A 77 -21.37 -18.10 -8.16
N SER A 78 -22.51 -18.80 -8.14
CA SER A 78 -22.87 -19.81 -9.14
C SER A 78 -23.35 -19.21 -10.47
N GLY A 79 -23.53 -17.89 -10.55
CA GLY A 79 -24.02 -17.19 -11.74
C GLY A 79 -25.55 -17.19 -11.91
N PHE A 80 -26.32 -17.74 -10.97
CA PHE A 80 -27.79 -17.71 -10.99
C PHE A 80 -28.34 -16.38 -10.47
N LEU A 81 -28.02 -15.29 -11.17
CA LEU A 81 -28.24 -13.92 -10.70
C LEU A 81 -29.72 -13.54 -10.58
N GLU A 82 -30.57 -13.91 -11.54
CA GLU A 82 -32.02 -13.65 -11.49
C GLU A 82 -32.66 -14.35 -10.29
N ARG A 83 -32.32 -15.63 -10.12
CA ARG A 83 -32.78 -16.45 -9.00
C ARG A 83 -32.35 -15.86 -7.66
N ALA A 84 -31.10 -15.42 -7.56
CA ALA A 84 -30.60 -14.75 -6.36
C ALA A 84 -31.39 -13.48 -6.03
N LEU A 85 -31.74 -12.68 -7.03
CA LEU A 85 -32.49 -11.43 -6.85
C LEU A 85 -33.95 -11.69 -6.44
N GLU A 86 -34.60 -12.70 -7.03
CA GLU A 86 -35.97 -13.12 -6.68
C GLU A 86 -36.04 -13.66 -5.25
N GLU A 87 -35.11 -14.56 -4.88
CA GLU A 87 -34.99 -15.08 -3.52
C GLU A 87 -34.77 -13.95 -2.50
N LEU A 88 -33.88 -13.01 -2.80
CA LEU A 88 -33.62 -11.86 -1.93
C LEU A 88 -34.88 -10.99 -1.73
N LYS A 89 -35.63 -10.70 -2.81
CA LYS A 89 -36.88 -9.92 -2.73
C LYS A 89 -37.96 -10.66 -1.93
N ASN A 90 -38.11 -11.96 -2.14
CA ASN A 90 -39.13 -12.78 -1.48
C ASN A 90 -38.87 -12.94 0.02
N LYS A 91 -37.60 -13.03 0.42
CA LYS A 91 -37.20 -13.31 1.80
C LYS A 91 -36.73 -12.07 2.57
N GLU A 92 -36.73 -10.88 1.95
CA GLU A 92 -36.29 -9.61 2.55
C GLU A 92 -36.91 -9.33 3.92
N SER A 93 -38.19 -9.67 4.11
CA SER A 93 -38.90 -9.46 5.38
C SER A 93 -38.31 -10.29 6.53
N LYS A 94 -37.77 -11.48 6.23
CA LYS A 94 -37.24 -12.43 7.22
C LYS A 94 -35.78 -12.18 7.59
N ILE A 95 -35.06 -11.38 6.81
CA ILE A 95 -33.64 -11.05 7.04
C ILE A 95 -33.53 -9.85 7.97
N VAL A 96 -32.78 -9.97 9.07
CA VAL A 96 -32.61 -8.89 10.07
C VAL A 96 -31.68 -7.78 9.54
N ASP A 97 -30.57 -8.15 8.88
CA ASP A 97 -29.61 -7.19 8.32
C ASP A 97 -30.14 -6.52 7.04
N LYS A 98 -30.85 -5.41 7.23
CA LYS A 98 -31.43 -4.63 6.12
C LYS A 98 -30.39 -3.91 5.28
N LEU A 99 -29.19 -3.64 5.81
CA LEU A 99 -28.13 -2.99 5.04
C LEU A 99 -27.54 -3.98 4.05
N ALA A 100 -27.17 -5.19 4.50
CA ALA A 100 -26.66 -6.24 3.63
C ALA A 100 -27.65 -6.61 2.53
N VAL A 101 -28.97 -6.63 2.81
CA VAL A 101 -29.99 -6.85 1.77
C VAL A 101 -29.91 -5.79 0.68
N LYS A 102 -29.85 -4.50 1.04
CA LYS A 102 -29.77 -3.41 0.07
C LYS A 102 -28.47 -3.45 -0.73
N GLU A 103 -27.34 -3.72 -0.07
CA GLU A 103 -26.03 -3.82 -0.72
C GLU A 103 -25.95 -5.02 -1.68
N GLN A 104 -26.48 -6.18 -1.26
CA GLN A 104 -26.58 -7.36 -2.11
C GLN A 104 -27.51 -7.12 -3.30
N GLN A 105 -28.65 -6.44 -3.07
CA GLN A 105 -29.60 -6.11 -4.12
C GLN A 105 -28.97 -5.22 -5.20
N VAL A 106 -28.24 -4.17 -4.82
CA VAL A 106 -27.57 -3.31 -5.81
C VAL A 106 -26.43 -4.03 -6.54
N SER A 107 -25.70 -4.93 -5.87
CA SER A 107 -24.69 -5.79 -6.50
C SER A 107 -25.31 -6.64 -7.60
N LEU A 108 -26.41 -7.35 -7.29
CA LEU A 108 -27.13 -8.20 -8.23
C LEU A 108 -27.73 -7.39 -9.38
N LEU A 109 -28.34 -6.23 -9.11
CA LEU A 109 -28.92 -5.36 -10.14
C LEU A 109 -27.87 -4.83 -11.12
N LEU A 110 -26.66 -4.52 -10.64
CA LEU A 110 -25.54 -4.13 -11.51
C LEU A 110 -25.08 -5.30 -12.39
N LYS A 111 -24.93 -6.50 -11.82
CA LYS A 111 -24.50 -7.70 -12.57
C LYS A 111 -25.54 -8.14 -13.62
N LEU A 112 -26.82 -7.90 -13.35
CA LEU A 112 -27.94 -8.15 -14.28
C LEU A 112 -28.18 -7.02 -15.29
N GLU A 113 -27.35 -5.97 -15.28
CA GLU A 113 -27.51 -4.78 -16.13
C GLU A 113 -28.88 -4.07 -16.00
N ARG A 114 -29.58 -4.27 -14.87
CA ARG A 114 -30.86 -3.60 -14.56
C ARG A 114 -30.63 -2.20 -14.00
N LEU A 115 -30.02 -1.34 -14.81
CA LEU A 115 -29.47 -0.05 -14.40
C LEU A 115 -30.52 0.92 -13.83
N HIS A 116 -31.76 0.89 -14.33
CA HIS A 116 -32.84 1.75 -13.83
C HIS A 116 -33.26 1.42 -12.39
N GLU A 117 -33.43 0.13 -12.07
CA GLU A 117 -33.70 -0.33 -10.70
C GLU A 117 -32.49 -0.05 -9.80
N GLY A 118 -31.28 -0.33 -10.29
CA GLY A 118 -30.03 -0.08 -9.57
C GLY A 118 -29.85 1.39 -9.19
N LYS A 119 -30.14 2.32 -10.10
CA LYS A 119 -30.09 3.78 -9.85
C LYS A 119 -30.97 4.18 -8.66
N LYS A 120 -32.21 3.67 -8.60
CA LYS A 120 -33.14 3.99 -7.51
C LYS A 120 -32.60 3.47 -6.18
N LYS A 121 -32.10 2.23 -6.17
CA LYS A 121 -31.56 1.59 -4.97
C LYS A 121 -30.25 2.20 -4.48
N TYR A 122 -29.36 2.64 -5.37
CA TYR A 122 -28.17 3.39 -4.96
C TYR A 122 -28.51 4.76 -4.35
N LYS A 123 -29.56 5.44 -4.82
CA LYS A 123 -30.05 6.65 -4.14
C LYS A 123 -30.55 6.36 -2.72
N GLU A 124 -31.24 5.23 -2.51
CA GLU A 124 -31.64 4.78 -1.17
C GLU A 124 -30.42 4.43 -0.28
N LEU A 125 -29.32 3.94 -0.83
CA LEU A 125 -28.09 3.69 -0.07
C LEU A 125 -27.34 4.99 0.27
N LEU A 126 -27.31 5.96 -0.65
CA LEU A 126 -26.72 7.26 -0.40
C LEU A 126 -27.46 8.05 0.69
N SER A 127 -28.78 7.86 0.83
CA SER A 127 -29.52 8.47 1.94
C SER A 127 -29.20 7.82 3.29
N VAL A 128 -28.75 6.56 3.31
CA VAL A 128 -28.24 5.89 4.52
C VAL A 128 -26.83 6.39 4.85
N ASN A 129 -25.93 6.44 3.87
CA ASN A 129 -24.57 6.92 4.05
C ASN A 129 -24.03 7.61 2.79
N SER A 130 -24.12 8.94 2.77
CA SER A 130 -23.65 9.78 1.67
C SER A 130 -22.12 9.87 1.56
N GLU A 131 -21.37 9.46 2.58
CA GLU A 131 -19.90 9.46 2.58
C GLU A 131 -19.28 8.21 1.93
N ASN A 132 -20.09 7.19 1.62
CA ASN A 132 -19.58 5.94 1.08
C ASN A 132 -19.28 6.04 -0.43
N TYR A 133 -17.99 6.12 -0.77
CA TYR A 133 -17.51 6.20 -2.15
C TYR A 133 -17.97 5.03 -3.04
N ARG A 134 -18.23 3.84 -2.48
CA ARG A 134 -18.72 2.68 -3.24
C ARG A 134 -20.13 2.92 -3.78
N TYR A 135 -20.99 3.62 -3.03
CA TYR A 135 -22.35 3.92 -3.46
C TYR A 135 -22.37 4.97 -4.57
N HIS A 136 -21.48 5.96 -4.49
CA HIS A 136 -21.25 6.92 -5.58
C HIS A 136 -20.78 6.22 -6.85
N ALA A 137 -19.76 5.36 -6.76
CA ALA A 137 -19.25 4.62 -7.91
C ALA A 137 -20.31 3.69 -8.52
N GLY A 138 -21.12 3.03 -7.69
CA GLY A 138 -22.25 2.22 -8.13
C GLY A 138 -23.33 3.02 -8.86
N LEU A 139 -23.70 4.19 -8.33
CA LEU A 139 -24.65 5.10 -8.99
C LEU A 139 -24.12 5.60 -10.34
N GLN A 140 -22.82 5.95 -10.42
CA GLN A 140 -22.17 6.34 -11.67
C GLN A 140 -22.22 5.21 -12.70
N LYS A 141 -21.96 3.96 -12.29
CA LYS A 141 -22.10 2.77 -13.14
C LYS A 141 -23.51 2.61 -13.68
N CYS A 142 -24.55 2.74 -12.84
CA CYS A 142 -25.95 2.70 -13.28
C CYS A 142 -26.31 3.79 -14.29
N LEU A 143 -25.57 4.90 -14.35
CA LEU A 143 -25.81 5.98 -15.29
C LEU A 143 -24.96 5.89 -16.57
N GLY A 144 -24.12 4.85 -16.69
CA GLY A 144 -23.14 4.74 -17.77
C GLY A 144 -22.02 5.78 -17.68
N LEU A 145 -21.76 6.30 -16.48
CA LEU A 145 -20.77 7.35 -16.20
C LEU A 145 -19.50 6.77 -15.57
N SER A 146 -19.05 5.62 -16.05
CA SER A 146 -17.80 5.00 -15.60
C SER A 146 -16.64 5.45 -16.49
N PRO A 147 -15.42 5.62 -15.95
CA PRO A 147 -14.25 5.96 -16.76
C PRO A 147 -13.87 4.81 -17.69
N GLU A 148 -13.64 5.12 -18.97
CA GLU A 148 -13.05 4.20 -19.95
C GLU A 148 -11.53 4.38 -19.92
N ASN A 149 -10.77 3.31 -19.66
CA ASN A 149 -9.31 3.35 -19.50
C ASN A 149 -8.79 4.37 -18.46
N GLY A 150 -9.60 4.67 -17.44
CA GLY A 150 -9.24 5.63 -16.38
C GLY A 150 -9.45 7.11 -16.74
N GLN A 151 -10.08 7.42 -17.88
CA GLN A 151 -10.42 8.77 -18.28
C GLN A 151 -11.92 8.92 -18.56
N PHE A 152 -12.45 10.12 -18.36
CA PHE A 152 -13.85 10.46 -18.66
C PHE A 152 -13.92 11.25 -19.95
N SER A 153 -14.89 10.93 -20.81
CA SER A 153 -15.18 11.76 -21.98
C SER A 153 -15.79 13.12 -21.57
N SER A 154 -15.68 14.14 -22.41
CA SER A 154 -16.26 15.47 -22.14
C SER A 154 -17.76 15.38 -21.81
N TYR A 155 -18.49 14.51 -22.52
CA TYR A 155 -19.91 14.26 -22.29
C TYR A 155 -20.18 13.63 -20.90
N GLN A 156 -19.36 12.66 -20.49
CA GLN A 156 -19.48 12.06 -19.17
C GLN A 156 -19.19 13.06 -18.06
N ILE A 157 -18.18 13.92 -18.23
CA ILE A 157 -17.83 14.97 -17.27
C ILE A 157 -19.01 15.93 -17.05
N GLU A 158 -19.69 16.37 -18.12
CA GLU A 158 -20.85 17.26 -18.01
C GLU A 158 -22.03 16.60 -17.28
N LYS A 159 -22.32 15.33 -17.59
CA LYS A 159 -23.35 14.57 -16.89
C LYS A 159 -22.99 14.35 -15.42
N LEU A 160 -21.75 14.00 -15.11
CA LEU A 160 -21.28 13.86 -13.73
C LEU A 160 -21.36 15.18 -12.97
N GLU A 161 -20.99 16.29 -13.61
CA GLU A 161 -21.12 17.63 -13.03
C GLU A 161 -22.59 17.93 -12.67
N SER A 162 -23.53 17.64 -13.58
CA SER A 162 -24.96 17.83 -13.32
C SER A 162 -25.48 16.95 -12.18
N LEU A 163 -25.01 15.69 -12.11
CA LEU A 163 -25.36 14.75 -11.06
C LEU A 163 -24.89 15.24 -9.69
N TYR A 164 -23.62 15.64 -9.58
CA TYR A 164 -23.06 16.09 -8.31
C TYR A 164 -23.60 17.46 -7.87
N LYS A 165 -24.05 18.32 -8.80
CA LYS A 165 -24.84 19.51 -8.44
C LYS A 165 -26.17 19.13 -7.78
N LEU A 166 -26.89 18.15 -8.33
CA LEU A 166 -28.11 17.63 -7.70
C LEU A 166 -27.82 16.99 -6.33
N LEU A 167 -26.81 16.12 -6.25
CA LEU A 167 -26.44 15.48 -4.99
C LEU A 167 -26.00 16.49 -3.92
N ARG A 168 -25.37 17.61 -4.31
CA ARG A 168 -25.01 18.67 -3.35
C ARG A 168 -26.24 19.35 -2.75
N THR A 169 -27.32 19.48 -3.54
CA THR A 169 -28.59 20.00 -3.01
C THR A 169 -29.31 18.99 -2.11
N GLU A 170 -29.24 17.69 -2.44
CA GLU A 170 -29.82 16.62 -1.63
C GLU A 170 -29.03 16.39 -0.32
N TYR A 171 -27.70 16.53 -0.36
CA TYR A 171 -26.77 16.19 0.73
C TYR A 171 -25.76 17.31 1.01
N SER A 172 -26.26 18.45 1.50
CA SER A 172 -25.48 19.69 1.71
C SER A 172 -24.36 19.60 2.76
N GLY A 173 -24.33 18.54 3.58
CA GLY A 173 -23.27 18.29 4.57
C GLY A 173 -22.23 17.25 4.14
N SER A 174 -22.36 16.65 2.95
CA SER A 174 -21.53 15.52 2.56
C SER A 174 -20.17 15.95 1.98
N SER A 175 -19.08 15.49 2.61
CA SER A 175 -17.73 15.78 2.15
C SER A 175 -17.39 15.01 0.88
N ALA A 176 -17.86 13.76 0.76
CA ALA A 176 -17.69 12.95 -0.44
C ALA A 176 -18.32 13.60 -1.70
N VAL A 177 -19.52 14.16 -1.58
CA VAL A 177 -20.23 14.83 -2.70
C VAL A 177 -19.45 16.05 -3.22
N GLU A 178 -18.71 16.75 -2.36
CA GLU A 178 -17.87 17.87 -2.77
C GLU A 178 -16.48 17.44 -3.27
N ARG A 179 -15.92 16.37 -2.70
CA ARG A 179 -14.58 15.88 -3.02
C ARG A 179 -14.50 15.08 -4.31
N ILE A 180 -15.46 14.19 -4.59
CA ILE A 180 -15.44 13.31 -5.78
C ILE A 180 -15.40 14.10 -7.11
N PRO A 181 -16.12 15.22 -7.28
CA PRO A 181 -16.01 16.06 -8.47
C PRO A 181 -14.58 16.48 -8.84
N LEU A 182 -13.70 16.64 -7.84
CA LEU A 182 -12.32 17.04 -8.08
C LEU A 182 -11.49 15.97 -8.80
N ASP A 183 -11.91 14.70 -8.77
CA ASP A 183 -11.20 13.60 -9.43
C ASP A 183 -11.37 13.66 -10.96
N PHE A 184 -12.54 14.07 -11.46
CA PHE A 184 -12.82 14.07 -12.91
C PHE A 184 -12.89 15.46 -13.56
N LEU A 185 -13.12 16.55 -12.81
CA LEU A 185 -13.14 17.90 -13.38
C LEU A 185 -11.75 18.36 -13.85
N GLN A 186 -11.74 19.20 -14.89
CA GLN A 186 -10.51 19.77 -15.48
C GLN A 186 -10.64 21.28 -15.75
N GLY A 187 -9.48 21.96 -15.92
CA GLY A 187 -9.41 23.38 -16.31
C GLY A 187 -10.11 24.34 -15.35
N LYS A 188 -10.86 25.31 -15.90
CA LYS A 188 -11.57 26.34 -15.10
C LYS A 188 -12.62 25.75 -14.17
N LYS A 189 -13.38 24.74 -14.64
CA LYS A 189 -14.39 24.06 -13.82
C LYS A 189 -13.79 23.39 -12.60
N PHE A 190 -12.62 22.76 -12.76
CA PHE A 190 -11.85 22.23 -11.63
C PHE A 190 -11.43 23.32 -10.66
N GLN A 191 -10.92 24.45 -11.15
CA GLN A 191 -10.46 25.54 -10.30
C GLN A 191 -11.60 26.14 -9.45
N GLU A 192 -12.79 26.31 -10.02
CA GLU A 192 -13.99 26.79 -9.30
C GLU A 192 -14.46 25.78 -8.25
N ALA A 193 -14.56 24.50 -8.61
CA ALA A 193 -14.95 23.44 -7.68
C ALA A 193 -13.93 23.28 -6.54
N ALA A 194 -12.63 23.31 -6.87
CA ALA A 194 -11.55 23.25 -5.90
C ALA A 194 -11.59 24.46 -4.95
N ALA A 195 -11.88 25.67 -5.46
CA ALA A 195 -12.03 26.85 -4.61
C ALA A 195 -13.17 26.69 -3.61
N SER A 196 -14.32 26.21 -4.08
CA SER A 196 -15.50 25.95 -3.24
C SER A 196 -15.25 24.90 -2.15
N TYR A 197 -14.41 23.89 -2.42
CA TYR A 197 -14.10 22.83 -1.47
C TYR A 197 -12.99 23.20 -0.49
N ILE A 198 -11.90 23.82 -0.99
CA ILE A 198 -10.71 24.13 -0.20
C ILE A 198 -10.97 25.30 0.76
N MET A 199 -11.71 26.33 0.32
CA MET A 199 -11.89 27.56 1.10
C MET A 199 -12.58 27.31 2.46
N PRO A 200 -13.72 26.59 2.56
CA PRO A 200 -14.33 26.30 3.87
C PRO A 200 -13.43 25.47 4.79
N LEU A 201 -12.66 24.53 4.23
CA LEU A 201 -11.78 23.64 5.00
C LEU A 201 -10.53 24.38 5.51
N LEU A 202 -10.00 25.32 4.73
CA LEU A 202 -8.96 26.24 5.19
C LEU A 202 -9.46 27.18 6.28
N THR A 203 -10.68 27.71 6.12
CA THR A 203 -11.32 28.60 7.11
C THR A 203 -11.55 27.89 8.44
N LYS A 204 -12.04 26.64 8.39
CA LYS A 204 -12.22 25.78 9.57
C LYS A 204 -10.91 25.28 10.16
N GLY A 205 -9.82 25.35 9.40
CA GLY A 205 -8.53 24.84 9.82
C GLY A 205 -8.49 23.31 9.94
N VAL A 206 -8.83 22.59 8.87
CA VAL A 206 -8.78 21.11 8.85
C VAL A 206 -7.37 20.61 8.50
N PRO A 207 -6.64 19.93 9.40
CA PRO A 207 -5.26 19.49 9.13
C PRO A 207 -5.13 18.39 8.07
N SER A 208 -6.17 17.57 7.87
CA SER A 208 -6.18 16.48 6.89
C SER A 208 -6.38 16.92 5.44
N LEU A 209 -6.69 18.20 5.21
CA LEU A 209 -7.04 18.73 3.88
C LEU A 209 -6.02 18.35 2.80
N PHE A 210 -4.72 18.50 3.07
CA PHE A 210 -3.70 18.13 2.08
C PHE A 210 -3.65 16.61 1.85
N SER A 211 -3.92 15.80 2.86
CA SER A 211 -4.02 14.34 2.69
C SER A 211 -5.14 13.99 1.71
N ASP A 212 -6.26 14.70 1.78
CA ASP A 212 -7.42 14.49 0.90
C ASP A 212 -7.16 14.99 -0.53
N LEU A 213 -6.36 16.06 -0.68
CA LEU A 213 -5.95 16.60 -1.98
C LEU A 213 -4.78 15.84 -2.62
N ARG A 214 -4.02 15.07 -1.83
CA ARG A 214 -2.79 14.39 -2.28
C ARG A 214 -2.98 13.53 -3.54
N PRO A 215 -4.05 12.72 -3.70
CA PRO A 215 -4.25 11.94 -4.92
C PRO A 215 -4.37 12.81 -6.18
N LEU A 216 -4.87 14.05 -6.06
CA LEU A 216 -5.05 14.96 -7.20
C LEU A 216 -3.72 15.39 -7.85
N TYR A 217 -2.61 15.29 -7.12
CA TYR A 217 -1.26 15.59 -7.62
C TYR A 217 -0.72 14.53 -8.58
N GLU A 218 -1.34 13.34 -8.63
CA GLU A 218 -0.99 12.30 -9.60
C GLU A 218 -1.50 12.65 -11.01
N HIS A 219 -2.51 13.53 -11.11
CA HIS A 219 -3.00 14.03 -12.39
C HIS A 219 -2.19 15.23 -12.88
N PRO A 220 -1.77 15.23 -14.17
CA PRO A 220 -0.95 16.31 -14.72
C PRO A 220 -1.72 17.64 -14.70
N GLY A 221 -1.05 18.72 -14.28
CA GLY A 221 -1.58 20.08 -14.27
C GLY A 221 -2.45 20.46 -13.07
N LYS A 222 -3.15 19.52 -12.42
CA LYS A 222 -4.01 19.82 -11.24
C LYS A 222 -3.21 20.39 -10.06
N GLY A 223 -1.99 19.88 -9.82
CA GLY A 223 -1.09 20.40 -8.79
C GLY A 223 -0.75 21.89 -8.96
N ASN A 224 -0.55 22.34 -10.21
CA ASN A 224 -0.25 23.74 -10.52
C ASN A 224 -1.48 24.63 -10.31
N LEU A 225 -2.67 24.16 -10.71
CA LEU A 225 -3.92 24.89 -10.49
C LEU A 225 -4.25 25.06 -9.00
N ILE A 226 -3.95 24.02 -8.19
CA ILE A 226 -4.07 24.11 -6.73
C ILE A 226 -3.07 25.12 -6.16
N GLU A 227 -1.82 25.13 -6.64
CA GLU A 227 -0.81 26.13 -6.24
C GLU A 227 -1.28 27.55 -6.53
N GLU A 228 -1.71 27.83 -7.76
CA GLU A 228 -2.25 29.14 -8.17
C GLU A 228 -3.42 29.59 -7.30
N LEU A 229 -4.32 28.67 -6.97
CA LEU A 229 -5.50 28.93 -6.15
C LEU A 229 -5.13 29.27 -4.70
N ILE A 230 -4.24 28.50 -4.08
CA ILE A 230 -3.79 28.77 -2.71
C ILE A 230 -3.01 30.09 -2.65
N LEU A 231 -2.15 30.38 -3.64
CA LEU A 231 -1.44 31.65 -3.73
C LEU A 231 -2.40 32.83 -3.95
N LYS A 232 -3.48 32.65 -4.72
CA LYS A 232 -4.53 33.67 -4.88
C LYS A 232 -5.23 33.96 -3.56
N PHE A 233 -5.54 32.93 -2.77
CA PHE A 233 -6.10 33.09 -1.42
C PHE A 233 -5.13 33.82 -0.49
N GLU A 234 -3.85 33.49 -0.54
CA GLU A 234 -2.82 34.16 0.25
C GLU A 234 -2.75 35.67 -0.05
N ARG A 235 -2.69 36.04 -1.34
CA ARG A 235 -2.66 37.45 -1.76
C ARG A 235 -3.90 38.21 -1.30
N SER A 236 -5.09 37.64 -1.51
CA SER A 236 -6.36 38.28 -1.12
C SER A 236 -6.45 38.51 0.39
N LEU A 237 -6.00 37.54 1.20
CA LEU A 237 -6.01 37.68 2.65
C LEU A 237 -5.03 38.76 3.13
N LYS A 238 -3.82 38.83 2.53
CA LYS A 238 -2.83 39.86 2.85
C LYS A 238 -3.29 41.28 2.49
N THR A 239 -3.99 41.45 1.39
CA THR A 239 -4.43 42.79 0.93
C THR A 239 -5.78 43.22 1.50
N ASN A 240 -6.74 42.30 1.63
CA ASN A 240 -8.15 42.63 1.89
C ASN A 240 -8.67 42.13 3.24
N GLY A 241 -7.93 41.27 3.95
CA GLY A 241 -8.37 40.65 5.20
C GLY A 241 -9.52 39.64 5.03
N GLY A 242 -9.72 39.11 3.81
CA GLY A 242 -10.74 38.12 3.48
C GLY A 242 -10.43 37.37 2.17
N TYR A 243 -11.15 36.27 1.91
CA TYR A 243 -11.02 35.50 0.67
C TYR A 243 -11.64 36.24 -0.53
N PRO A 244 -11.26 35.89 -1.78
CA PRO A 244 -11.82 36.54 -2.98
C PRO A 244 -13.35 36.40 -3.03
N GLY A 245 -14.07 37.51 -2.87
CA GLY A 245 -15.53 37.55 -2.96
C GLY A 245 -16.29 37.26 -1.65
N SER A 246 -15.62 37.12 -0.51
CA SER A 246 -16.27 37.00 0.81
C SER A 246 -16.28 38.35 1.56
N ALA A 247 -17.27 38.56 2.43
CA ALA A 247 -17.20 39.65 3.41
C ALA A 247 -16.02 39.44 4.37
N LYS A 248 -15.52 40.52 5.01
CA LYS A 248 -14.53 40.44 6.10
C LYS A 248 -15.02 39.44 7.13
N GLU A 249 -14.21 38.42 7.44
CA GLU A 249 -14.61 37.36 8.37
C GLU A 249 -14.86 37.94 9.77
N PRO A 250 -16.04 37.72 10.38
CA PRO A 250 -16.29 38.18 11.73
C PRO A 250 -15.53 37.32 12.76
N ALA A 251 -14.94 38.01 13.74
CA ALA A 251 -14.15 37.47 14.84
C ALA A 251 -14.89 36.49 15.81
N LEU A 252 -16.10 36.02 15.48
CA LEU A 252 -16.99 35.34 16.43
C LEU A 252 -16.77 33.82 16.60
N THR A 253 -16.22 33.11 15.61
CA THR A 253 -15.85 31.69 15.78
C THR A 253 -14.57 31.54 16.63
N LEU A 254 -13.78 32.62 16.71
CA LEU A 254 -12.66 32.78 17.65
C LEU A 254 -13.10 32.73 19.12
N VAL A 255 -14.37 33.04 19.41
CA VAL A 255 -14.92 33.08 20.77
C VAL A 255 -15.17 31.67 21.32
N TRP A 256 -15.51 30.68 20.49
CA TRP A 256 -15.67 29.29 20.94
C TRP A 256 -14.34 28.55 21.11
N THR A 257 -13.29 28.95 20.38
CA THR A 257 -11.92 28.48 20.63
C THR A 257 -11.31 29.15 21.87
N LEU A 258 -11.66 30.41 22.17
CA LEU A 258 -11.31 31.08 23.43
C LEU A 258 -12.04 30.48 24.66
N PHE A 259 -13.27 30.00 24.51
CA PHE A 259 -14.06 29.34 25.57
C PHE A 259 -13.45 28.00 26.05
N LEU A 260 -12.74 27.27 25.18
CA LEU A 260 -11.99 26.05 25.54
C LEU A 260 -10.57 26.34 26.04
N LEU A 261 -9.99 27.48 25.67
CA LEU A 261 -8.69 27.94 26.16
C LEU A 261 -8.76 28.59 27.56
N SER A 262 -9.94 28.95 28.05
CA SER A 262 -10.12 29.55 29.38
C SER A 262 -10.14 28.56 30.56
N GLN A 263 -10.06 27.24 30.36
CA GLN A 263 -10.21 26.30 31.49
C GLN A 263 -8.94 25.90 32.24
N VAL A 264 -7.70 26.11 31.77
CA VAL A 264 -6.53 25.91 32.65
C VAL A 264 -5.36 26.86 32.31
N SER A 265 -5.11 27.76 33.25
CA SER A 265 -3.88 28.53 33.54
C SER A 265 -3.59 29.86 32.82
N LEU A 266 -3.94 30.92 33.57
CA LEU A 266 -3.35 32.27 33.68
C LEU A 266 -1.92 32.45 33.14
N SER A 267 -1.73 33.41 32.23
CA SER A 267 -1.09 34.72 32.53
C SER A 267 -1.10 35.61 31.28
N LEU A 268 -1.01 36.92 31.54
CA LEU A 268 -1.57 38.02 30.77
C LEU A 268 -0.92 38.34 29.41
N SER A 269 -1.73 38.98 28.58
CA SER A 269 -1.41 39.93 27.49
C SER A 269 -0.99 39.37 26.11
N LEU A 270 -1.97 39.20 25.22
CA LEU A 270 -2.11 40.03 24.01
C LEU A 270 -3.45 39.70 23.33
N SER A 271 -4.31 40.70 23.19
CA SER A 271 -5.60 40.61 22.52
C SER A 271 -5.46 40.86 21.01
N LEU A 272 -6.33 40.19 20.22
CA LEU A 272 -6.66 40.40 18.80
C LEU A 272 -5.85 39.76 17.64
N SER A 273 -4.82 38.92 17.84
CA SER A 273 -4.05 38.34 16.71
C SER A 273 -4.32 36.85 16.37
N LEU A 274 -5.10 36.12 17.17
CA LEU A 274 -5.19 34.65 17.05
C LEU A 274 -6.20 34.08 16.04
N SER A 275 -7.14 34.85 15.47
CA SER A 275 -8.09 34.30 14.47
C SER A 275 -7.48 34.15 13.10
N LEU A 276 -6.63 35.09 12.73
CA LEU A 276 -5.82 34.99 11.52
C LEU A 276 -4.84 33.81 11.65
N SER A 277 -4.32 33.51 12.84
CA SER A 277 -3.16 32.63 12.97
C SER A 277 -3.39 31.17 12.55
N LEU A 278 -4.55 30.55 12.84
CA LEU A 278 -4.78 29.13 12.55
C LEU A 278 -5.12 28.83 11.08
N SER A 279 -5.97 29.66 10.46
CA SER A 279 -6.30 29.52 9.03
C SER A 279 -5.10 29.87 8.14
N LEU A 280 -4.34 30.91 8.51
CA LEU A 280 -3.05 31.23 7.90
C LEU A 280 -2.07 30.06 8.05
N LEU A 281 -1.97 29.46 9.23
CA LEU A 281 -1.06 28.35 9.49
C LEU A 281 -1.37 27.12 8.63
N ILE A 282 -2.64 26.72 8.56
CA ILE A 282 -3.04 25.52 7.81
C ILE A 282 -2.88 25.74 6.30
N ARG A 283 -3.09 26.98 5.85
CA ARG A 283 -2.75 27.39 4.48
C ARG A 283 -1.25 27.31 4.22
N GLU A 284 -0.41 27.89 5.09
CA GLU A 284 1.05 27.78 4.94
C GLU A 284 1.49 26.30 4.96
N LEU A 285 0.89 25.48 5.82
CA LEU A 285 1.12 24.03 5.85
C LEU A 285 0.76 23.36 4.52
N CYS A 286 -0.36 23.71 3.89
CA CYS A 286 -0.70 23.22 2.55
C CYS A 286 0.34 23.63 1.49
N LEU A 287 0.82 24.88 1.52
CA LEU A 287 1.89 25.35 0.61
C LEU A 287 3.21 24.62 0.86
N ILE A 288 3.59 24.45 2.12
CA ILE A 288 4.80 23.73 2.52
C ILE A 288 4.74 22.27 2.04
N GLN A 289 3.60 21.60 2.24
CA GLN A 289 3.42 20.22 1.79
C GLN A 289 3.32 20.10 0.26
N HIS A 290 2.81 21.14 -0.42
CA HIS A 290 2.88 21.27 -1.88
C HIS A 290 4.35 21.36 -2.34
N TYR A 291 5.17 22.22 -1.71
CA TYR A 291 6.58 22.35 -2.05
C TYR A 291 7.39 21.10 -1.75
N ASP A 292 7.11 20.42 -0.62
CA ASP A 292 7.65 19.10 -0.29
C ASP A 292 7.35 18.09 -1.41
N ARG A 293 6.09 18.02 -1.86
CA ARG A 293 5.67 17.11 -2.92
C ARG A 293 6.28 17.46 -4.28
N GLY A 294 6.49 18.75 -4.55
CA GLY A 294 7.14 19.27 -5.75
C GLY A 294 8.67 19.21 -5.72
N GLY A 295 9.27 18.60 -4.69
CA GLY A 295 10.73 18.46 -4.54
C GLY A 295 11.45 19.77 -4.24
N LYS A 296 10.74 20.84 -3.85
CA LYS A 296 11.31 22.13 -3.48
C LYS A 296 11.60 22.17 -1.96
N TYR A 297 12.49 21.30 -1.50
CA TYR A 297 12.74 21.12 -0.06
C TYR A 297 13.28 22.39 0.61
N GLY A 298 14.20 23.12 -0.04
CA GLY A 298 14.76 24.36 0.51
C GLY A 298 13.69 25.42 0.79
N THR A 299 12.80 25.68 -0.18
CA THR A 299 11.68 26.62 0.03
C THR A 299 10.70 26.11 1.07
N ALA A 300 10.43 24.80 1.11
CA ALA A 300 9.57 24.19 2.12
C ALA A 300 10.15 24.35 3.54
N LEU A 301 11.48 24.20 3.69
CA LEU A 301 12.20 24.39 4.95
C LEU A 301 12.18 25.86 5.41
N THR A 302 12.43 26.81 4.51
CA THR A 302 12.34 28.24 4.86
C THR A 302 10.95 28.63 5.36
N LYS A 303 9.89 28.18 4.67
CA LYS A 303 8.51 28.48 5.04
C LYS A 303 8.06 27.77 6.32
N ILE A 304 8.47 26.53 6.56
CA ILE A 304 8.13 25.85 7.82
C ILE A 304 8.88 26.46 8.99
N ASP A 305 10.09 26.98 8.79
CA ASP A 305 10.85 27.69 9.82
C ASP A 305 10.20 29.03 10.17
N GLU A 306 9.74 29.79 9.18
CA GLU A 306 8.89 30.98 9.41
C GLU A 306 7.62 30.61 10.20
N ALA A 307 6.94 29.53 9.83
CA ALA A 307 5.73 29.07 10.53
C ALA A 307 6.01 28.63 11.98
N ILE A 308 7.15 27.97 12.23
CA ILE A 308 7.58 27.57 13.58
C ILE A 308 7.95 28.79 14.42
N GLN A 309 8.61 29.80 13.84
CA GLN A 309 8.90 31.06 14.54
C GLN A 309 7.63 31.78 14.96
N LEU A 310 6.59 31.75 14.13
CA LEU A 310 5.29 32.35 14.45
C LEU A 310 4.55 31.58 15.55
N ASN A 311 4.54 30.25 15.50
CA ASN A 311 3.83 29.42 16.49
C ASN A 311 4.65 28.18 16.91
N PRO A 312 5.59 28.32 17.85
CA PRO A 312 6.50 27.22 18.24
C PRO A 312 5.84 26.05 18.95
N SER A 313 4.62 26.24 19.47
CA SER A 313 3.89 25.26 20.29
C SER A 313 3.17 24.18 19.48
N ILE A 314 3.15 24.30 18.15
CA ILE A 314 2.33 23.45 17.28
C ILE A 314 3.15 22.23 16.83
N VAL A 315 2.77 21.06 17.34
CA VAL A 315 3.45 19.78 17.10
C VAL A 315 3.50 19.41 15.62
N ASP A 316 2.41 19.65 14.88
CA ASP A 316 2.31 19.27 13.46
C ASP A 316 3.38 19.95 12.59
N LEU A 317 3.84 21.15 12.97
CA LEU A 317 4.90 21.84 12.24
C LEU A 317 6.22 21.07 12.27
N TYR A 318 6.57 20.50 13.43
CA TYR A 318 7.78 19.69 13.59
C TYR A 318 7.66 18.35 12.87
N LEU A 319 6.46 17.75 12.84
CA LEU A 319 6.21 16.54 12.06
C LEU A 319 6.34 16.77 10.56
N VAL A 320 5.84 17.91 10.06
CA VAL A 320 5.96 18.31 8.66
C VAL A 320 7.41 18.65 8.33
N LYS A 321 8.11 19.41 9.17
CA LYS A 321 9.55 19.68 9.00
C LYS A 321 10.37 18.39 8.98
N GLY A 322 10.14 17.47 9.90
CA GLY A 322 10.79 16.16 9.90
C GLY A 322 10.43 15.29 8.69
N LYS A 323 9.22 15.44 8.12
CA LYS A 323 8.86 14.79 6.86
C LYS A 323 9.64 15.36 5.67
N ILE A 324 9.82 16.67 5.61
CA ILE A 324 10.60 17.36 4.57
C ILE A 324 12.06 16.94 4.67
N LEU A 325 12.67 16.97 5.86
CA LEU A 325 14.05 16.51 6.08
C LEU A 325 14.22 15.05 5.63
N LYS A 326 13.25 14.19 5.93
CA LYS A 326 13.27 12.80 5.47
C LYS A 326 13.21 12.67 3.94
N HIS A 327 12.47 13.53 3.24
CA HIS A 327 12.49 13.55 1.76
C HIS A 327 13.77 14.21 1.20
N ALA A 328 14.35 15.13 1.95
CA ALA A 328 15.65 15.72 1.72
C ALA A 328 16.82 14.84 2.22
N GLY A 329 16.57 13.57 2.58
CA GLY A 329 17.59 12.56 2.94
C GLY A 329 18.25 12.74 4.31
N ASP A 330 17.95 13.81 5.03
CA ASP A 330 18.39 14.02 6.40
C ASP A 330 17.52 13.22 7.38
N LEU A 331 17.86 11.94 7.53
CA LEU A 331 17.12 11.01 8.39
C LEU A 331 17.36 11.28 9.88
N THR A 332 18.58 11.69 10.25
CA THR A 332 18.95 12.00 11.64
C THR A 332 18.27 13.28 12.11
N GLY A 333 18.27 14.34 11.29
CA GLY A 333 17.51 15.55 11.57
C GLY A 333 16.00 15.31 11.63
N ALA A 334 15.48 14.43 10.76
CA ALA A 334 14.09 14.00 10.83
C ALA A 334 13.73 13.26 12.14
N ALA A 335 14.65 12.44 12.67
CA ALA A 335 14.50 11.75 13.95
C ALA A 335 14.53 12.72 15.12
N ALA A 336 15.49 13.67 15.14
CA ALA A 336 15.59 14.68 16.19
C ALA A 336 14.32 15.57 16.28
N LEU A 337 13.74 15.95 15.14
CA LEU A 337 12.48 16.71 15.12
C LEU A 337 11.29 15.88 15.59
N ALA A 338 11.27 14.57 15.30
CA ALA A 338 10.22 13.69 15.78
C ALA A 338 10.33 13.45 17.30
N ASP A 339 11.54 13.37 17.84
CA ASP A 339 11.78 13.33 19.29
C ASP A 339 11.32 14.62 19.97
N LYS A 340 11.64 15.79 19.39
CA LYS A 340 11.10 17.07 19.86
C LYS A 340 9.57 17.08 19.84
N ALA A 341 8.96 16.60 18.75
CA ALA A 341 7.50 16.52 18.63
C ALA A 341 6.87 15.63 19.72
N MET A 342 7.47 14.46 19.97
CA MET A 342 7.04 13.54 21.03
C MET A 342 7.19 14.14 22.42
N ARG A 343 8.30 14.81 22.73
CA ARG A 343 8.53 15.46 24.04
C ARG A 343 7.53 16.57 24.34
N MET A 344 7.01 17.26 23.31
CA MET A 344 5.96 18.27 23.50
C MET A 344 4.62 17.66 23.89
N LYS A 345 4.31 16.44 23.45
CA LYS A 345 3.10 15.70 23.83
C LYS A 345 3.43 14.23 24.16
N PRO A 346 4.00 13.96 25.35
CA PRO A 346 4.50 12.64 25.70
C PRO A 346 3.41 11.56 25.70
N LEU A 347 2.17 11.88 26.06
CA LEU A 347 1.06 10.92 26.14
C LEU A 347 0.56 10.44 24.76
N ASP A 348 0.92 11.11 23.67
CA ASP A 348 0.44 10.76 22.33
C ASP A 348 1.22 9.54 21.75
N HIS A 349 0.56 8.40 21.64
CA HIS A 349 1.15 7.18 21.07
C HIS A 349 1.45 7.30 19.58
N PHE A 350 0.70 8.11 18.80
CA PHE A 350 0.98 8.32 17.39
C PHE A 350 2.33 9.03 17.21
N LEU A 351 2.59 10.08 18.00
CA LEU A 351 3.89 10.78 17.98
C LEU A 351 5.03 9.87 18.40
N SER A 352 4.79 9.03 19.41
CA SER A 352 5.78 8.07 19.90
C SER A 352 6.15 7.05 18.82
N ARG A 353 5.14 6.44 18.17
CA ARG A 353 5.35 5.51 17.03
C ARG A 353 6.05 6.21 15.87
N LYS A 354 5.71 7.48 15.60
CA LYS A 354 6.36 8.27 14.55
C LYS A 354 7.84 8.52 14.86
N CYS A 355 8.16 8.88 16.10
CA CYS A 355 9.51 9.09 16.59
C CYS A 355 10.36 7.82 16.45
N VAL A 356 9.89 6.70 17.00
CA VAL A 356 10.54 5.38 16.87
C VAL A 356 10.77 5.03 15.40
N LYS A 357 9.77 5.20 14.54
CA LYS A 357 9.92 4.96 13.11
C LYS A 357 10.99 5.84 12.46
N ARG A 358 11.17 7.09 12.88
CA ARG A 358 12.24 7.96 12.36
C ARG A 358 13.61 7.56 12.86
N MET A 359 13.73 7.20 14.14
CA MET A 359 14.99 6.69 14.72
C MET A 359 15.45 5.42 14.00
N LEU A 360 14.55 4.47 13.74
CA LEU A 360 14.85 3.26 12.96
C LEU A 360 15.22 3.55 11.50
N GLN A 361 14.66 4.59 10.90
CA GLN A 361 15.06 5.03 9.55
C GLN A 361 16.46 5.65 9.55
N ALA A 362 16.84 6.32 10.64
CA ALA A 362 18.17 6.90 10.86
C ALA A 362 19.19 5.89 11.41
N ASP A 363 18.82 4.60 11.47
CA ASP A 363 19.64 3.50 11.98
C ASP A 363 20.02 3.62 13.48
N ASP A 364 19.31 4.45 14.24
CA ASP A 364 19.48 4.59 15.70
C ASP A 364 18.54 3.62 16.44
N VAL A 365 18.93 2.34 16.44
CA VAL A 365 18.14 1.26 17.05
C VAL A 365 18.12 1.38 18.58
N GLY A 366 19.25 1.74 19.20
CA GLY A 366 19.36 1.84 20.65
C GLY A 366 18.42 2.90 21.24
N MET A 367 18.29 4.07 20.60
CA MET A 367 17.33 5.07 21.06
C MET A 367 15.88 4.70 20.69
N ALA A 368 15.67 4.05 19.54
CA ALA A 368 14.35 3.56 19.15
C ALA A 368 13.79 2.55 20.16
N GLU A 369 14.59 1.59 20.58
CA GLU A 369 14.21 0.57 21.57
C GLU A 369 13.95 1.19 22.94
N LYS A 370 14.82 2.10 23.40
CA LYS A 370 14.59 2.84 24.66
C LYS A 370 13.30 3.65 24.63
N THR A 371 13.03 4.34 23.52
CA THR A 371 11.81 5.15 23.35
C THR A 371 10.56 4.26 23.27
N ALA A 372 10.68 3.09 22.62
CA ALA A 372 9.61 2.11 22.59
C ALA A 372 9.36 1.49 23.97
N MET A 373 10.41 1.13 24.73
CA MET A 373 10.35 0.54 26.07
C MET A 373 9.89 1.52 27.14
N PHE A 374 10.29 2.80 27.09
CA PHE A 374 9.89 3.81 28.07
C PHE A 374 8.36 3.95 28.15
N LYS A 375 7.66 3.75 27.02
CA LYS A 375 6.19 3.69 26.98
C LYS A 375 5.58 2.32 27.29
N LYS A 376 6.37 1.24 27.27
CA LYS A 376 5.96 -0.09 27.72
C LYS A 376 6.01 -0.23 29.26
N LEU A 377 6.72 0.64 29.96
CA LEU A 377 6.73 0.65 31.43
C LEU A 377 5.45 1.25 32.03
N GLU A 378 4.60 1.90 31.22
CA GLU A 378 3.28 2.39 31.66
C GLU A 378 2.14 1.35 31.43
N ASP A 379 2.33 0.37 30.53
CA ASP A 379 1.38 -0.72 30.23
C ASP A 379 2.08 -2.08 30.42
N ASP A 380 1.89 -2.70 31.59
CA ASP A 380 2.26 -4.07 32.02
C ASP A 380 3.52 -4.75 31.41
N GLN A 381 4.46 -5.12 32.29
CA GLN A 381 5.77 -5.68 31.96
C GLN A 381 5.81 -7.08 31.30
N ASP A 382 4.68 -7.76 31.10
CA ASP A 382 4.68 -9.21 30.80
C ASP A 382 4.54 -9.61 29.31
N ASP A 383 4.27 -8.69 28.38
CA ASP A 383 3.90 -9.08 27.00
C ASP A 383 4.80 -8.50 25.90
N HIS A 384 6.13 -8.59 26.07
CA HIS A 384 7.10 -8.19 25.03
C HIS A 384 6.93 -8.95 23.71
N ASP A 385 6.44 -10.20 23.74
CA ASP A 385 6.33 -11.09 22.58
C ASP A 385 4.93 -11.07 21.91
N ASN A 386 3.92 -10.44 22.52
CA ASN A 386 2.52 -10.62 22.12
C ASN A 386 1.87 -9.46 21.36
N LEU A 387 2.54 -8.32 21.18
CA LEU A 387 1.88 -7.14 20.58
C LEU A 387 1.72 -7.19 19.04
N GLN A 388 2.08 -8.31 18.39
CA GLN A 388 1.93 -8.56 16.94
C GLN A 388 2.26 -7.33 16.07
N ASN A 389 3.32 -6.60 16.42
CA ASN A 389 3.59 -5.27 15.88
C ASN A 389 4.43 -5.34 14.60
N LEU A 390 3.81 -5.80 13.51
CA LEU A 390 4.51 -6.13 12.25
C LEU A 390 5.29 -4.96 11.65
N TRP A 391 4.81 -3.72 11.74
CA TRP A 391 5.51 -2.58 11.16
C TRP A 391 6.82 -2.28 11.89
N TYR A 392 6.88 -2.54 13.20
CA TYR A 392 8.05 -2.30 14.03
C TYR A 392 9.14 -3.34 13.75
N GLU A 393 8.75 -4.62 13.70
CA GLU A 393 9.65 -5.73 13.34
C GLU A 393 10.27 -5.54 11.94
N ILE A 394 9.46 -5.15 10.94
CA ILE A 394 9.96 -4.87 9.59
C ILE A 394 10.94 -3.69 9.62
N ALA A 395 10.64 -2.62 10.35
CA ALA A 395 11.50 -1.44 10.41
C ALA A 395 12.84 -1.73 11.13
N LEU A 396 12.82 -2.53 12.20
CA LEU A 396 14.02 -3.05 12.86
C LEU A 396 14.84 -3.93 11.91
N GLY A 397 14.21 -4.88 11.23
CA GLY A 397 14.86 -5.76 10.26
C GLY A 397 15.53 -4.97 9.13
N GLU A 398 14.86 -3.96 8.59
CA GLU A 398 15.43 -3.05 7.58
C GLU A 398 16.61 -2.22 8.12
N SER A 399 16.54 -1.75 9.37
CA SER A 399 17.62 -1.00 10.03
C SER A 399 18.86 -1.88 10.25
N TYR A 400 18.70 -3.05 10.88
CA TYR A 400 19.78 -4.00 11.08
C TYR A 400 20.42 -4.44 9.76
N PHE A 401 19.61 -4.67 8.72
CA PHE A 401 20.11 -5.01 7.39
C PHE A 401 20.97 -3.89 6.78
N ARG A 402 20.61 -2.61 6.96
CA ARG A 402 21.42 -1.47 6.48
C ARG A 402 22.74 -1.33 7.22
N GLN A 403 22.75 -1.63 8.51
CA GLN A 403 23.94 -1.63 9.37
C GLN A 403 24.87 -2.82 9.11
N GLY A 404 24.38 -3.86 8.43
CA GLY A 404 25.13 -5.08 8.13
C GLY A 404 24.99 -6.18 9.19
N ASP A 405 24.16 -5.97 10.21
CA ASP A 405 23.79 -7.01 11.18
C ASP A 405 22.73 -7.93 10.59
N ILE A 406 23.18 -8.89 9.79
CA ILE A 406 22.29 -9.80 9.06
C ILE A 406 21.57 -10.77 9.99
N GLY A 407 22.15 -11.08 11.15
CA GLY A 407 21.60 -12.04 12.10
C GLY A 407 20.32 -11.53 12.75
N HIS A 408 20.40 -10.35 13.39
CA HIS A 408 19.23 -9.71 13.97
C HIS A 408 18.22 -9.30 12.88
N ALA A 409 18.69 -8.84 11.71
CA ALA A 409 17.79 -8.54 10.61
C ALA A 409 16.93 -9.75 10.21
N LEU A 410 17.55 -10.92 10.05
CA LEU A 410 16.85 -12.15 9.72
C LEU A 410 15.86 -12.56 10.82
N GLU A 411 16.26 -12.50 12.09
CA GLU A 411 15.38 -12.80 13.21
C GLU A 411 14.09 -11.96 13.17
N LYS A 412 14.21 -10.64 12.97
CA LYS A 412 13.05 -9.72 12.94
C LYS A 412 12.15 -9.97 11.73
N PHE A 413 12.72 -10.31 10.56
CA PHE A 413 11.91 -10.69 9.40
C PHE A 413 11.18 -12.04 9.61
N LEU A 414 11.82 -13.02 10.24
CA LEU A 414 11.20 -14.31 10.55
C LEU A 414 10.14 -14.19 11.64
N ALA A 415 10.27 -13.25 12.58
CA ALA A 415 9.23 -12.98 13.58
C ALA A 415 7.89 -12.57 12.93
N VAL A 416 7.93 -11.80 11.83
CA VAL A 416 6.72 -11.43 11.07
C VAL A 416 6.09 -12.64 10.40
N GLU A 417 6.89 -13.55 9.84
CA GLU A 417 6.40 -14.78 9.22
C GLU A 417 5.75 -15.68 10.26
N LYS A 418 6.44 -15.89 11.40
CA LYS A 418 5.91 -16.64 12.52
C LYS A 418 4.58 -16.09 13.00
N CYS A 419 4.48 -14.77 13.20
CA CYS A 419 3.23 -14.12 13.61
C CYS A 419 2.08 -14.37 12.60
N CYS A 420 2.36 -14.33 11.30
CA CYS A 420 1.36 -14.64 10.27
C CYS A 420 0.95 -16.12 10.28
N THR A 421 1.88 -17.02 10.56
CA THR A 421 1.62 -18.46 10.74
C THR A 421 0.77 -18.71 12.00
N ASP A 422 1.10 -18.08 13.12
CA ASP A 422 0.32 -18.16 14.37
C ASP A 422 -1.11 -17.62 14.19
N MET A 423 -1.28 -16.53 13.43
CA MET A 423 -2.60 -16.01 13.04
C MET A 423 -3.38 -17.04 12.20
N ARG A 424 -2.70 -17.77 11.31
CA ARG A 424 -3.33 -18.83 10.51
C ARG A 424 -3.72 -20.03 11.37
N GLU A 425 -2.88 -20.46 12.31
CA GLU A 425 -3.20 -21.57 13.21
C GLU A 425 -4.37 -21.21 14.15
N SER A 426 -4.47 -19.95 14.55
CA SER A 426 -5.59 -19.44 15.35
C SER A 426 -6.95 -19.58 14.66
N LEU A 427 -6.99 -19.67 13.31
CA LEU A 427 -8.23 -19.93 12.55
C LEU A 427 -8.93 -21.22 12.96
N PHE A 428 -8.17 -22.23 13.42
CA PHE A 428 -8.72 -23.53 13.77
C PHE A 428 -9.86 -23.44 14.80
N VAL A 429 -9.76 -22.52 15.75
CA VAL A 429 -10.79 -22.32 16.79
C VAL A 429 -12.05 -21.70 16.18
N PHE A 430 -11.88 -20.82 15.19
CA PHE A 430 -12.97 -20.07 14.57
C PHE A 430 -13.90 -20.95 13.73
N ASP A 431 -13.42 -22.04 13.13
CA ASP A 431 -14.27 -22.96 12.36
C ASP A 431 -15.46 -23.47 13.19
N SER A 432 -15.22 -23.80 14.46
CA SER A 432 -16.27 -24.23 15.39
C SER A 432 -17.19 -23.08 15.81
N TYR A 433 -16.64 -21.88 15.97
CA TYR A 433 -17.38 -20.69 16.37
C TYR A 433 -18.37 -20.25 15.28
N TYR A 434 -17.92 -20.15 14.03
CA TYR A 434 -18.77 -19.75 12.91
C TYR A 434 -19.87 -20.77 12.64
N SER A 435 -19.58 -22.07 12.74
CA SER A 435 -20.59 -23.13 12.67
C SER A 435 -21.64 -23.04 13.79
N ARG A 436 -21.30 -22.53 14.97
CA ARG A 436 -22.25 -22.37 16.09
C ARG A 436 -23.11 -21.11 15.97
N ASN A 437 -22.54 -20.03 15.46
CA ASN A 437 -23.21 -18.72 15.37
C ASN A 437 -23.82 -18.43 13.99
N MET A 438 -23.76 -19.39 13.06
CA MET A 438 -24.34 -19.32 11.70
C MET A 438 -23.89 -18.13 10.84
N THR A 439 -22.72 -17.55 11.10
CA THR A 439 -22.18 -16.38 10.39
C THR A 439 -21.21 -16.78 9.27
N HIS A 440 -21.70 -17.60 8.34
CA HIS A 440 -20.85 -18.27 7.35
C HIS A 440 -20.33 -17.39 6.22
N ARG A 441 -21.00 -16.27 5.90
CA ARG A 441 -20.46 -15.27 4.98
C ARG A 441 -19.12 -14.72 5.49
N ASN A 442 -19.11 -14.30 6.76
CA ASN A 442 -17.91 -13.81 7.43
C ASN A 442 -16.85 -14.89 7.56
N HIS A 443 -17.25 -16.15 7.79
CA HIS A 443 -16.31 -17.27 7.83
C HIS A 443 -15.58 -17.48 6.51
N VAL A 444 -16.33 -17.52 5.40
CA VAL A 444 -15.74 -17.67 4.06
C VAL A 444 -14.88 -16.45 3.71
N GLU A 445 -15.32 -15.24 4.04
CA GLU A 445 -14.52 -14.03 3.85
C GLU A 445 -13.22 -14.07 4.66
N LEU A 446 -13.26 -14.53 5.91
CA LEU A 446 -12.08 -14.73 6.75
C LEU A 446 -11.12 -15.75 6.10
N LEU A 447 -11.60 -16.91 5.68
CA LEU A 447 -10.79 -17.92 5.00
C LEU A 447 -10.12 -17.34 3.73
N ARG A 448 -10.90 -16.67 2.88
CA ARG A 448 -10.39 -15.98 1.67
C ARG A 448 -9.34 -14.92 2.00
N SER A 449 -9.56 -14.13 3.05
CA SER A 449 -8.62 -13.09 3.49
C SER A 449 -7.28 -13.67 3.97
N HIS A 450 -7.30 -14.86 4.58
CA HIS A 450 -6.10 -15.57 5.02
C HIS A 450 -5.36 -16.28 3.89
N ASP A 451 -6.09 -16.78 2.88
CA ASP A 451 -5.47 -17.28 1.64
C ASP A 451 -4.73 -16.16 0.90
N LEU A 452 -5.25 -14.93 0.97
CA LEU A 452 -4.61 -13.72 0.45
C LEU A 452 -3.52 -13.15 1.36
N MET A 453 -3.35 -13.65 2.59
CA MET A 453 -2.39 -13.08 3.55
C MET A 453 -0.96 -12.94 3.00
N PRO A 454 -0.41 -13.93 2.27
CA PRO A 454 0.91 -13.80 1.68
C PRO A 454 1.05 -12.69 0.63
N SER A 455 -0.06 -12.16 0.10
CA SER A 455 -0.06 -11.06 -0.88
C SER A 455 0.01 -9.67 -0.22
N TYR A 456 -0.18 -9.57 1.10
CA TYR A 456 -0.14 -8.29 1.79
C TYR A 456 1.26 -7.67 1.77
N ALA A 457 1.31 -6.33 1.62
CA ALA A 457 2.57 -5.61 1.43
C ALA A 457 3.56 -5.76 2.60
N TYR A 458 3.08 -5.89 3.84
CA TYR A 458 3.95 -6.10 5.00
C TYR A 458 4.59 -7.50 4.99
N PHE A 459 3.81 -8.53 4.61
CA PHE A 459 4.30 -9.90 4.51
C PHE A 459 5.31 -10.02 3.37
N HIS A 460 4.97 -9.44 2.20
CA HIS A 460 5.88 -9.36 1.06
C HIS A 460 7.23 -8.73 1.44
N LYS A 461 7.20 -7.58 2.13
CA LYS A 461 8.41 -6.90 2.61
C LYS A 461 9.24 -7.75 3.57
N ALA A 462 8.61 -8.39 4.55
CA ALA A 462 9.32 -9.22 5.52
C ALA A 462 9.98 -10.43 4.84
N VAL A 463 9.24 -11.15 3.99
CA VAL A 463 9.76 -12.33 3.28
C VAL A 463 10.83 -11.94 2.27
N ALA A 464 10.66 -10.84 1.54
CA ALA A 464 11.69 -10.30 0.65
C ALA A 464 12.95 -9.90 1.44
N GLY A 465 12.79 -9.27 2.60
CA GLY A 465 13.86 -8.97 3.56
C GLY A 465 14.62 -10.22 4.00
N ALA A 466 13.91 -11.27 4.41
CA ALA A 466 14.50 -12.56 4.79
C ALA A 466 15.29 -13.19 3.63
N VAL A 467 14.75 -13.19 2.41
CA VAL A 467 15.46 -13.69 1.21
C VAL A 467 16.74 -12.90 0.96
N ARG A 468 16.70 -11.56 1.07
CA ARG A 468 17.90 -10.72 0.95
C ARG A 468 18.94 -11.06 2.02
N CYS A 469 18.52 -11.30 3.26
CA CYS A 469 19.41 -11.78 4.32
C CYS A 469 20.05 -13.12 3.93
N TYR A 470 19.28 -14.14 3.54
CA TYR A 470 19.83 -15.44 3.14
C TYR A 470 20.80 -15.36 1.96
N ILE A 471 20.51 -14.53 0.96
CA ILE A 471 21.43 -14.28 -0.16
C ILE A 471 22.72 -13.64 0.35
N LYS A 472 22.62 -12.65 1.24
CA LYS A 472 23.79 -11.99 1.82
C LYS A 472 24.63 -12.94 2.68
N ILE A 473 23.99 -13.83 3.43
CA ILE A 473 24.67 -14.88 4.21
C ILE A 473 25.45 -15.81 3.29
N TYR A 474 24.85 -16.22 2.16
CA TYR A 474 25.53 -17.06 1.18
C TYR A 474 26.72 -16.38 0.50
N ASP A 475 26.59 -15.08 0.20
CA ASP A 475 27.66 -14.30 -0.44
C ASP A 475 28.79 -13.91 0.53
N SER A 476 28.57 -14.02 1.85
CA SER A 476 29.55 -13.63 2.87
C SER A 476 30.60 -14.73 3.11
N THR A 477 31.82 -14.34 3.48
CA THR A 477 32.93 -15.26 3.79
C THR A 477 32.68 -16.05 5.09
N SER A 478 33.42 -17.14 5.29
CA SER A 478 33.23 -18.11 6.39
C SER A 478 33.24 -17.52 7.81
N GLU A 479 33.84 -16.34 8.04
CA GLU A 479 33.86 -15.65 9.35
C GLU A 479 32.51 -15.04 9.74
N VAL A 480 31.75 -14.49 8.78
CA VAL A 480 30.40 -13.93 9.04
C VAL A 480 29.41 -15.05 9.38
N VAL A 481 29.61 -16.22 8.75
CA VAL A 481 28.85 -17.44 9.03
C VAL A 481 29.10 -17.94 10.47
N GLU A 482 30.30 -17.72 11.02
CA GLU A 482 30.59 -18.05 12.41
C GLU A 482 29.91 -17.13 13.42
N ASN A 483 29.83 -15.83 13.16
CA ASN A 483 29.07 -14.91 14.01
C ASN A 483 27.55 -15.19 13.97
N LEU A 484 27.04 -15.71 12.84
CA LEU A 484 25.65 -16.17 12.74
C LEU A 484 25.39 -17.49 13.51
N LYS A 485 26.43 -18.25 13.90
CA LYS A 485 26.28 -19.43 14.78
C LYS A 485 25.96 -19.04 16.23
N LEU A 486 26.12 -17.76 16.61
CA LEU A 486 25.84 -17.23 17.96
C LEU A 486 24.35 -16.87 18.17
N LEU A 487 23.51 -16.91 17.12
CA LEU A 487 22.06 -16.80 17.26
C LEU A 487 21.50 -18.01 18.04
N PRO A 488 20.43 -17.84 18.83
CA PRO A 488 19.84 -18.92 19.62
C PRO A 488 19.52 -20.15 18.77
N SER A 489 19.60 -21.33 19.40
CA SER A 489 19.71 -22.68 18.82
C SER A 489 18.69 -23.07 17.73
N GLN A 490 17.61 -22.31 17.51
CA GLN A 490 16.62 -22.54 16.45
C GLN A 490 17.02 -21.96 15.07
N ASN A 491 18.05 -21.11 14.98
CA ASN A 491 18.39 -20.35 13.76
C ASN A 491 19.70 -20.79 13.05
N LYS A 492 20.22 -22.00 13.29
CA LYS A 492 21.37 -22.52 12.53
C LYS A 492 20.98 -22.85 11.10
N VAL A 493 21.12 -21.88 10.21
CA VAL A 493 20.86 -22.03 8.77
C VAL A 493 21.92 -22.95 8.16
N ARG A 494 21.57 -24.23 7.95
CA ARG A 494 22.49 -25.21 7.32
C ARG A 494 22.67 -24.96 5.82
N ASP A 495 21.60 -24.55 5.13
CA ASP A 495 21.61 -24.20 3.70
C ASP A 495 20.77 -22.93 3.45
N PRO A 496 21.41 -21.75 3.40
CA PRO A 496 20.72 -20.48 3.20
C PRO A 496 19.95 -20.41 1.87
N LEU A 497 20.48 -21.02 0.80
CA LEU A 497 19.85 -20.96 -0.50
C LEU A 497 18.61 -21.85 -0.57
N SER A 498 18.59 -22.97 0.16
CA SER A 498 17.38 -23.80 0.29
C SER A 498 16.26 -23.05 1.03
N GLU A 499 16.56 -22.43 2.17
CA GLU A 499 15.57 -21.62 2.91
C GLU A 499 15.05 -20.45 2.07
N ALA A 500 15.94 -19.70 1.41
CA ALA A 500 15.55 -18.64 0.48
C ALA A 500 14.61 -19.13 -0.64
N THR A 501 14.78 -20.38 -1.10
CA THR A 501 13.92 -20.95 -2.15
C THR A 501 12.49 -21.18 -1.66
N LYS A 502 12.31 -21.59 -0.39
CA LYS A 502 10.96 -21.77 0.18
C LYS A 502 10.19 -20.45 0.15
N TYR A 503 10.85 -19.38 0.57
CA TYR A 503 10.29 -18.03 0.62
C TYR A 503 10.06 -17.44 -0.78
N VAL A 504 11.00 -17.59 -1.72
CA VAL A 504 10.79 -17.15 -3.11
C VAL A 504 9.61 -17.88 -3.74
N ASN A 505 9.47 -19.18 -3.54
CA ASN A 505 8.32 -19.94 -4.06
C ASN A 505 6.99 -19.42 -3.48
N LEU A 506 6.99 -19.01 -2.20
CA LEU A 506 5.84 -18.39 -1.56
C LEU A 506 5.51 -17.03 -2.20
N LEU A 507 6.52 -16.19 -2.44
CA LEU A 507 6.35 -14.91 -3.13
C LEU A 507 5.84 -15.10 -4.56
N GLN A 508 6.34 -16.10 -5.30
CA GLN A 508 5.87 -16.37 -6.66
C GLN A 508 4.39 -16.79 -6.71
N LYS A 509 3.92 -17.55 -5.72
CA LYS A 509 2.51 -17.94 -5.61
C LYS A 509 1.60 -16.77 -5.25
N SER A 510 2.07 -15.87 -4.39
CA SER A 510 1.26 -14.82 -3.78
C SER A 510 1.36 -13.44 -4.46
N SER A 511 2.50 -13.14 -5.07
CA SER A 511 2.88 -11.82 -5.56
C SER A 511 3.60 -11.90 -6.92
N SER A 512 3.04 -12.70 -7.84
CA SER A 512 3.59 -12.90 -9.19
C SER A 512 3.66 -11.64 -10.05
N ASN A 513 2.93 -10.58 -9.69
CA ASN A 513 2.95 -9.30 -10.39
C ASN A 513 4.01 -8.31 -9.84
N SER A 514 4.72 -8.67 -8.77
CA SER A 514 5.76 -7.82 -8.18
C SER A 514 7.09 -7.99 -8.92
N LEU A 515 7.70 -6.88 -9.35
CA LEU A 515 9.03 -6.86 -9.96
C LEU A 515 10.08 -7.45 -9.00
N GLU A 516 10.03 -7.05 -7.73
CA GLU A 516 10.96 -7.50 -6.69
C GLU A 516 10.97 -9.03 -6.51
N THR A 517 9.80 -9.67 -6.60
CA THR A 517 9.68 -11.14 -6.48
C THR A 517 10.48 -11.85 -7.56
N HIS A 518 10.45 -11.37 -8.79
CA HIS A 518 11.20 -11.97 -9.89
C HIS A 518 12.68 -11.57 -9.89
N LEU A 519 13.03 -10.38 -9.40
CA LEU A 519 14.42 -10.00 -9.15
C LEU A 519 15.08 -10.95 -8.15
N LEU A 520 14.42 -11.20 -7.00
CA LEU A 520 14.91 -12.15 -6.00
C LEU A 520 14.97 -13.59 -6.54
N THR A 521 13.98 -13.98 -7.35
CA THR A 521 14.00 -15.27 -8.05
C THR A 521 15.21 -15.41 -8.96
N PHE A 522 15.51 -14.36 -9.74
CA PHE A 522 16.66 -14.31 -10.64
C PHE A 522 17.97 -14.43 -9.88
N GLU A 523 18.17 -13.59 -8.85
CA GLU A 523 19.38 -13.58 -8.02
C GLU A 523 19.65 -14.93 -7.35
N LEU A 524 18.60 -15.57 -6.84
CA LEU A 524 18.68 -16.88 -6.21
C LEU A 524 19.01 -17.99 -7.23
N SER A 525 18.35 -17.95 -8.40
CA SER A 525 18.55 -18.94 -9.46
C SER A 525 19.96 -18.86 -10.07
N MET A 526 20.50 -17.64 -10.21
CA MET A 526 21.87 -17.41 -10.66
C MET A 526 22.91 -18.01 -9.71
N ARG A 527 22.73 -17.84 -8.38
CA ARG A 527 23.62 -18.43 -7.35
C ARG A 527 23.52 -19.95 -7.31
N LYS A 528 22.31 -20.50 -7.47
CA LYS A 528 22.08 -21.95 -7.59
C LYS A 528 22.51 -22.55 -8.95
N GLN A 529 22.99 -21.73 -9.89
CA GLN A 529 23.33 -22.14 -11.25
C GLN A 529 22.17 -22.79 -12.03
N LYS A 530 20.92 -22.46 -11.67
CA LYS A 530 19.71 -22.97 -12.35
C LYS A 530 19.31 -22.04 -13.51
N MET A 531 20.03 -22.16 -14.64
CA MET A 531 19.89 -21.25 -15.79
C MET A 531 18.47 -21.15 -16.36
N LEU A 532 17.72 -22.25 -16.43
CA LEU A 532 16.34 -22.21 -16.96
C LEU A 532 15.37 -21.46 -16.03
N LEU A 533 15.53 -21.57 -14.71
CA LEU A 533 14.72 -20.81 -13.76
C LEU A 533 15.10 -19.32 -13.76
N ALA A 534 16.39 -19.01 -13.91
CA ALA A 534 16.84 -17.64 -14.10
C ALA A 534 16.28 -17.03 -15.39
N LEU A 535 16.23 -17.80 -16.49
CA LEU A 535 15.60 -17.37 -17.74
C LEU A 535 14.10 -17.13 -17.57
N GLN A 536 13.39 -18.03 -16.88
CA GLN A 536 11.96 -17.86 -16.61
C GLN A 536 11.68 -16.59 -15.80
N ALA A 537 12.48 -16.32 -14.77
CA ALA A 537 12.39 -15.09 -13.99
C ALA A 537 12.66 -13.85 -14.85
N LEU A 538 13.67 -13.91 -15.73
CA LEU A 538 14.01 -12.82 -16.65
C LEU A 538 12.88 -12.52 -17.64
N TYR A 539 12.25 -13.54 -18.23
CA TYR A 539 11.08 -13.33 -19.09
C TYR A 539 9.92 -12.68 -18.34
N LYS A 540 9.70 -13.06 -17.08
CA LYS A 540 8.68 -12.43 -16.23
C LYS A 540 9.03 -10.97 -15.94
N LEU A 541 10.29 -10.65 -15.63
CA LEU A 541 10.76 -9.27 -15.46
C LEU A 541 10.54 -8.44 -16.72
N MET A 542 10.95 -8.94 -17.89
CA MET A 542 10.78 -8.25 -19.17
C MET A 542 9.30 -8.04 -19.55
N HIS A 543 8.41 -8.95 -19.13
CA HIS A 543 6.97 -8.80 -19.33
C HIS A 543 6.36 -7.77 -18.39
N LEU A 544 6.86 -7.65 -17.16
CA LEU A 544 6.37 -6.68 -16.17
C LEU A 544 6.86 -5.26 -16.49
N ASP A 545 8.18 -5.10 -16.65
CA ASP A 545 8.79 -3.82 -16.98
C ASP A 545 10.12 -4.02 -17.73
N LYS A 546 10.08 -3.87 -19.05
CA LYS A 546 11.26 -3.93 -19.91
C LYS A 546 12.18 -2.70 -19.76
N ILE A 547 11.65 -1.59 -19.26
CA ILE A 547 12.37 -0.31 -19.13
C ILE A 547 13.13 -0.25 -17.80
N SER A 548 12.69 -1.03 -16.79
CA SER A 548 13.33 -1.11 -15.49
C SER A 548 14.86 -1.26 -15.55
N PRO A 549 15.63 -0.39 -14.84
CA PRO A 549 17.08 -0.49 -14.72
C PRO A 549 17.55 -1.85 -14.20
N ASP A 550 16.87 -2.38 -13.18
CA ASP A 550 17.21 -3.67 -12.58
C ASP A 550 17.00 -4.83 -13.55
N THR A 551 15.94 -4.77 -14.37
CA THR A 551 15.66 -5.77 -15.40
C THR A 551 16.75 -5.77 -16.48
N HIS A 552 17.24 -4.58 -16.87
CA HIS A 552 18.40 -4.47 -17.76
C HIS A 552 19.66 -5.06 -17.13
N CYS A 553 19.94 -4.77 -15.86
CA CYS A 553 21.08 -5.37 -15.16
C CYS A 553 20.99 -6.91 -15.13
N CYS A 554 19.83 -7.47 -14.82
CA CYS A 554 19.60 -8.92 -14.85
C CYS A 554 19.82 -9.51 -16.24
N LEU A 555 19.29 -8.88 -17.29
CA LEU A 555 19.48 -9.31 -18.67
C LEU A 555 20.97 -9.36 -19.04
N MET A 556 21.71 -8.30 -18.75
CA MET A 556 23.12 -8.19 -19.09
C MET A 556 23.98 -9.21 -18.34
N ARG A 557 23.73 -9.41 -17.04
CA ARG A 557 24.39 -10.45 -16.24
C ARG A 557 24.06 -11.86 -16.75
N PHE A 558 22.83 -12.10 -17.16
CA PHE A 558 22.42 -13.39 -17.73
C PHE A 558 23.11 -13.67 -19.06
N LEU A 559 23.12 -12.70 -19.98
CA LEU A 559 23.77 -12.83 -21.29
C LEU A 559 25.28 -13.03 -21.15
N SER A 560 25.95 -12.26 -20.29
CA SER A 560 27.38 -12.44 -20.01
C SER A 560 27.68 -13.83 -19.48
N LYS A 561 26.86 -14.33 -18.53
CA LYS A 561 27.02 -15.70 -18.01
C LYS A 561 26.80 -16.75 -19.10
N MET A 562 25.82 -16.54 -19.98
CA MET A 562 25.49 -17.45 -21.09
C MET A 562 26.61 -17.55 -22.13
N VAL A 563 27.23 -16.42 -22.49
CA VAL A 563 28.37 -16.36 -23.42
C VAL A 563 29.61 -17.03 -22.82
N ASN A 564 29.82 -16.86 -21.52
CA ASN A 564 30.97 -17.42 -20.79
C ASN A 564 30.73 -18.83 -20.24
N MET A 565 29.65 -19.53 -20.62
CA MET A 565 29.42 -20.89 -20.14
C MET A 565 30.45 -21.86 -20.72
N ALA A 566 30.96 -22.75 -19.86
CA ALA A 566 31.76 -23.89 -20.30
C ALA A 566 30.95 -24.79 -21.27
N PRO A 567 31.62 -25.49 -22.19
CA PRO A 567 30.95 -26.44 -23.07
C PRO A 567 30.19 -27.51 -22.25
N PRO A 568 28.96 -27.89 -22.66
CA PRO A 568 28.15 -28.85 -21.92
C PRO A 568 28.84 -30.21 -21.86
N VAL A 569 28.93 -30.79 -20.66
CA VAL A 569 29.59 -32.09 -20.41
C VAL A 569 28.55 -33.20 -20.27
N THR A 570 27.35 -32.87 -19.77
CA THR A 570 26.26 -33.83 -19.60
C THR A 570 25.15 -33.69 -20.67
N PRO A 571 24.37 -34.75 -20.94
CA PRO A 571 23.21 -34.67 -21.85
C PRO A 571 22.18 -33.62 -21.40
N SER A 572 21.98 -33.47 -20.09
CA SER A 572 21.10 -32.45 -19.52
C SER A 572 21.61 -31.02 -19.76
N GLU A 573 22.91 -30.79 -19.61
CA GLU A 573 23.52 -29.49 -19.93
C GLU A 573 23.43 -29.18 -21.43
N THR A 574 23.57 -30.20 -22.28
CA THR A 574 23.42 -30.04 -23.73
C THR A 574 22.00 -29.58 -24.08
N LEU A 575 20.98 -30.18 -23.47
CA LEU A 575 19.58 -29.77 -23.64
C LEU A 575 19.36 -28.32 -23.18
N VAL A 576 19.87 -27.96 -21.99
CA VAL A 576 19.77 -26.60 -21.47
C VAL A 576 20.45 -25.60 -22.42
N SER A 577 21.66 -25.90 -22.90
CA SER A 577 22.41 -25.07 -23.85
C SER A 577 21.64 -24.86 -25.15
N ASN A 578 21.02 -25.92 -25.69
CA ASN A 578 20.21 -25.84 -26.91
C ASN A 578 18.98 -24.95 -26.73
N VAL A 579 18.28 -25.07 -25.59
CA VAL A 579 17.14 -24.20 -25.28
C VAL A 579 17.58 -22.74 -25.16
N LEU A 580 18.66 -22.46 -24.43
CA LEU A 580 19.21 -21.11 -24.27
C LEU A 580 19.60 -20.48 -25.61
N LYS A 581 20.33 -21.23 -26.45
CA LYS A 581 20.72 -20.79 -27.79
C LYS A 581 19.52 -20.49 -28.67
N LYS A 582 18.45 -21.28 -28.58
CA LYS A 582 17.21 -21.06 -29.33
C LYS A 582 16.46 -19.82 -28.85
N CYS A 583 16.36 -19.61 -27.53
CA CYS A 583 15.69 -18.43 -26.96
C CYS A 583 16.37 -17.11 -27.34
N PHE A 584 17.71 -17.12 -27.44
CA PHE A 584 18.50 -15.96 -27.82
C PHE A 584 19.10 -16.08 -29.23
N GLU A 585 18.45 -16.85 -30.12
CA GLU A 585 18.99 -17.13 -31.45
C GLU A 585 19.16 -15.85 -32.28
N SER A 586 18.18 -14.93 -32.21
CA SER A 586 18.26 -13.63 -32.86
C SER A 586 19.43 -12.79 -32.35
N PHE A 587 19.67 -12.82 -31.04
CA PHE A 587 20.79 -12.14 -30.40
C PHE A 587 22.14 -12.77 -30.82
N LEU A 588 22.28 -14.09 -30.74
CA LEU A 588 23.50 -14.82 -31.11
C LEU A 588 23.83 -14.68 -32.61
N ARG A 589 22.81 -14.67 -33.49
CA ARG A 589 22.98 -14.42 -34.93
C ARG A 589 23.43 -12.99 -35.23
N SER A 590 22.96 -12.02 -34.44
CA SER A 590 23.29 -10.60 -34.65
C SER A 590 24.71 -10.21 -34.22
N GLN A 591 25.40 -11.05 -33.44
CA GLN A 591 26.75 -10.82 -32.89
C GLN A 591 26.93 -9.44 -32.24
N ILE A 592 25.86 -8.83 -31.73
CA ILE A 592 25.92 -7.49 -31.13
C ILE A 592 26.71 -7.61 -29.81
N PRO A 593 27.81 -6.85 -29.64
CA PRO A 593 28.55 -6.83 -28.38
C PRO A 593 27.66 -6.36 -27.22
N LEU A 594 27.86 -6.94 -26.03
CA LEU A 594 27.11 -6.57 -24.83
C LEU A 594 27.28 -5.07 -24.48
N THR A 595 28.47 -4.51 -24.72
CA THR A 595 28.76 -3.08 -24.55
C THR A 595 27.84 -2.21 -25.39
N ARG A 596 27.60 -2.58 -26.66
CA ARG A 596 26.71 -1.85 -27.57
C ARG A 596 25.25 -1.87 -27.11
N ILE A 597 24.77 -2.98 -26.53
CA ILE A 597 23.41 -3.02 -25.95
C ILE A 597 23.31 -2.07 -24.76
N ASN A 598 24.34 -2.03 -23.91
CA ASN A 598 24.39 -1.13 -22.77
C ASN A 598 24.40 0.34 -23.22
N ASP A 599 25.15 0.67 -24.27
CA ASP A 599 25.18 2.00 -24.87
C ASP A 599 23.84 2.41 -25.49
N ASP A 600 23.17 1.48 -26.19
CA ASP A 600 21.85 1.75 -26.77
C ASP A 600 20.78 1.96 -25.68
N PHE A 601 20.88 1.24 -24.56
CA PHE A 601 20.04 1.46 -23.39
C PHE A 601 20.33 2.83 -22.75
N SER A 602 21.61 3.18 -22.60
CA SER A 602 22.04 4.50 -22.12
C SER A 602 21.51 5.64 -23.00
N LYS A 603 21.57 5.48 -24.33
CA LYS A 603 21.07 6.50 -25.28
C LYS A 603 19.56 6.71 -25.20
N LYS A 604 18.78 5.66 -24.90
CA LYS A 604 17.33 5.74 -24.77
C LYS A 604 16.88 6.36 -23.45
N HIS A 605 17.69 6.23 -22.40
CA HIS A 605 17.33 6.64 -21.03
C HIS A 605 18.30 7.66 -20.42
N LYS A 606 18.70 8.66 -21.21
CA LYS A 606 19.65 9.71 -20.79
C LYS A 606 19.13 10.59 -19.64
N ASP A 607 17.82 10.68 -19.49
CA ASP A 607 17.18 11.59 -18.53
C ASP A 607 16.82 10.90 -17.21
N SER A 608 17.41 9.73 -16.90
CA SER A 608 17.14 9.01 -15.65
C SER A 608 18.42 8.55 -14.97
N LEU A 609 18.67 9.08 -13.77
CA LEU A 609 19.83 8.71 -12.94
C LEU A 609 19.86 7.21 -12.64
N MET A 610 18.71 6.59 -12.32
CA MET A 610 18.66 5.15 -12.03
C MET A 610 19.06 4.28 -13.23
N HIS A 611 18.74 4.71 -14.46
CA HIS A 611 19.17 4.00 -15.67
C HIS A 611 20.66 4.22 -15.94
N ILE A 612 21.19 5.40 -15.64
CA ILE A 612 22.63 5.68 -15.70
C ILE A 612 23.40 4.82 -14.70
N VAL A 613 22.87 4.66 -13.48
CA VAL A 613 23.45 3.80 -12.45
C VAL A 613 23.52 2.34 -12.91
N ALA A 614 22.43 1.81 -13.46
CA ALA A 614 22.39 0.46 -14.00
C ALA A 614 23.36 0.25 -15.18
N VAL A 615 23.42 1.22 -16.10
CA VAL A 615 24.39 1.20 -17.20
C VAL A 615 25.82 1.18 -16.66
N GLY A 616 26.11 2.01 -15.66
CA GLY A 616 27.42 2.09 -15.03
C GLY A 616 27.83 0.79 -14.32
N GLU A 617 26.92 0.20 -13.55
CA GLU A 617 27.12 -1.11 -12.91
C GLU A 617 27.46 -2.19 -13.94
N ILE A 618 26.74 -2.23 -15.07
CA ILE A 618 26.99 -3.19 -16.14
C ILE A 618 28.29 -2.90 -16.90
N SER A 619 28.63 -1.64 -17.16
CA SER A 619 29.90 -1.29 -17.79
C SER A 619 31.07 -1.76 -16.92
N PHE A 620 31.02 -1.51 -15.62
CA PHE A 620 32.04 -2.03 -14.69
C PHE A 620 32.07 -3.56 -14.64
N PHE A 621 30.90 -4.21 -14.66
CA PHE A 621 30.80 -5.66 -14.68
C PHE A 621 31.43 -6.29 -15.94
N LEU A 622 31.26 -5.65 -17.10
CA LEU A 622 31.79 -6.12 -18.39
C LEU A 622 33.28 -5.78 -18.58
N GLU A 623 33.73 -4.62 -18.11
CA GLU A 623 35.07 -4.04 -18.37
C GLU A 623 35.89 -3.86 -17.09
N ARG A 624 36.08 -4.94 -16.32
CA ARG A 624 36.81 -4.90 -15.03
C ARG A 624 38.23 -4.31 -15.08
N GLY A 625 38.84 -4.20 -16.26
CA GLY A 625 40.19 -3.66 -16.45
C GLY A 625 40.27 -2.13 -16.59
N ASN A 626 39.16 -1.42 -16.77
CA ASN A 626 39.16 0.01 -17.15
C ASN A 626 38.35 0.89 -16.18
N LYS A 627 38.65 0.75 -14.88
CA LYS A 627 37.87 1.34 -13.78
C LYS A 627 37.76 2.87 -13.86
N SER A 628 38.85 3.56 -14.23
CA SER A 628 38.91 5.04 -14.29
C SER A 628 38.02 5.62 -15.39
N GLU A 629 38.10 5.08 -16.61
CA GLU A 629 37.31 5.55 -17.75
C GLU A 629 35.80 5.32 -17.54
N VAL A 630 35.43 4.22 -16.87
CA VAL A 630 34.03 3.93 -16.53
C VAL A 630 33.49 4.94 -15.51
N VAL A 631 34.30 5.33 -14.51
CA VAL A 631 33.91 6.33 -13.50
C VAL A 631 33.70 7.70 -14.17
N GLU A 632 34.67 8.17 -14.95
CA GLU A 632 34.57 9.46 -15.67
C GLU A 632 33.34 9.52 -16.59
N LEU A 633 33.07 8.45 -17.33
CA LEU A 633 31.90 8.37 -18.22
C LEU A 633 30.57 8.42 -17.46
N ILE A 634 30.50 7.78 -16.28
CA ILE A 634 29.29 7.80 -15.44
C ILE A 634 29.11 9.18 -14.81
N GLU A 635 30.18 9.81 -14.33
CA GLU A 635 30.16 11.16 -13.79
C GLU A 635 29.65 12.15 -14.84
N GLU A 636 30.26 12.17 -16.04
CA GLU A 636 29.88 13.06 -17.13
C GLU A 636 28.39 12.89 -17.47
N LYS A 637 27.93 11.64 -17.65
CA LYS A 637 26.52 11.34 -17.95
C LYS A 637 25.58 11.73 -16.80
N ALA A 638 25.99 11.52 -15.55
CA ALA A 638 25.21 11.94 -14.39
C ALA A 638 25.10 13.46 -14.34
N TYR A 639 26.18 14.21 -14.57
CA TYR A 639 26.17 15.67 -14.65
C TYR A 639 25.31 16.19 -15.80
N GLU A 640 25.39 15.59 -17.00
CA GLU A 640 24.52 15.94 -18.12
C GLU A 640 23.04 15.70 -17.79
N ALA A 641 22.73 14.55 -17.18
CA ALA A 641 21.38 14.20 -16.79
C ALA A 641 20.86 15.16 -15.71
N LEU A 642 21.69 15.50 -14.71
CA LEU A 642 21.39 16.50 -13.70
C LEU A 642 21.13 17.88 -14.32
N GLY A 643 21.88 18.26 -15.35
CA GLY A 643 21.70 19.52 -16.08
C GLY A 643 20.42 19.56 -16.92
N ARG A 644 19.99 18.42 -17.49
CA ARG A 644 18.71 18.28 -18.22
C ARG A 644 17.51 18.13 -17.28
N MET A 645 17.72 17.53 -16.12
CA MET A 645 16.70 17.37 -15.09
C MET A 645 16.39 18.72 -14.48
N LYS A 646 15.12 19.13 -14.54
CA LYS A 646 14.68 20.33 -13.83
C LYS A 646 14.97 20.21 -12.33
N LYS A 647 14.81 19.01 -11.72
CA LYS A 647 15.13 18.67 -10.31
C LYS A 647 15.32 17.15 -10.12
N PRO A 648 16.51 16.67 -9.74
CA PRO A 648 16.72 15.26 -9.40
C PRO A 648 16.10 14.91 -8.03
N ARG A 649 15.65 13.67 -7.84
CA ARG A 649 15.30 13.18 -6.50
C ARG A 649 16.59 12.84 -5.76
N LEU A 650 16.64 13.16 -4.47
CA LEU A 650 17.82 12.84 -3.67
C LEU A 650 18.03 11.33 -3.53
N GLU A 651 16.97 10.52 -3.49
CA GLU A 651 17.07 9.06 -3.51
C GLU A 651 17.85 8.56 -4.74
N ASP A 652 17.61 9.17 -5.91
CA ASP A 652 18.31 8.85 -7.15
C ASP A 652 19.79 9.29 -7.07
N CYS A 653 20.07 10.44 -6.43
CA CYS A 653 21.45 10.90 -6.18
C CYS A 653 22.20 10.00 -5.20
N MET A 654 21.51 9.51 -4.15
CA MET A 654 22.06 8.55 -3.20
C MET A 654 22.35 7.21 -3.87
N ALA A 655 21.56 6.79 -4.87
CA ALA A 655 21.85 5.61 -5.66
C ALA A 655 23.13 5.77 -6.48
N VAL A 656 23.32 6.95 -7.10
CA VAL A 656 24.58 7.31 -7.80
C VAL A 656 25.76 7.31 -6.83
N HIS A 657 25.63 7.96 -5.66
CA HIS A 657 26.66 7.94 -4.62
C HIS A 657 27.00 6.51 -4.17
N LYS A 658 25.99 5.66 -3.94
CA LYS A 658 26.20 4.25 -3.56
C LYS A 658 26.91 3.45 -4.65
N LEU A 659 26.66 3.74 -5.93
CA LEU A 659 27.38 3.13 -7.03
C LEU A 659 28.87 3.47 -6.95
N PHE A 660 29.21 4.76 -6.84
CA PHE A 660 30.60 5.21 -6.73
C PHE A 660 31.29 4.66 -5.47
N TRP A 661 30.59 4.65 -4.34
CA TRP A 661 31.17 4.23 -3.07
C TRP A 661 31.29 2.70 -2.93
N ARG A 662 30.23 1.92 -3.23
CA ARG A 662 30.20 0.46 -2.97
C ARG A 662 30.60 -0.40 -4.15
N VAL A 663 30.20 0.00 -5.35
CA VAL A 663 30.37 -0.84 -6.55
C VAL A 663 31.68 -0.50 -7.25
N LEU A 664 31.97 0.79 -7.36
CA LEU A 664 33.16 1.31 -8.03
C LEU A 664 34.28 1.65 -7.05
N ASP A 665 34.10 1.53 -5.73
CA ASP A 665 35.15 1.76 -4.71
C ASP A 665 36.03 2.99 -5.04
N HIS A 666 35.37 4.13 -5.26
CA HIS A 666 35.99 5.39 -5.67
C HIS A 666 35.46 6.53 -4.80
N SER A 667 36.21 6.86 -3.74
CA SER A 667 35.79 7.83 -2.73
C SER A 667 35.73 9.27 -3.25
N GLU A 668 36.60 9.65 -4.19
CA GLU A 668 36.62 11.00 -4.76
C GLU A 668 35.40 11.31 -5.62
N ALA A 669 35.05 10.41 -6.55
CA ALA A 669 33.81 10.46 -7.35
C ALA A 669 32.51 10.45 -6.53
N ALA A 670 32.56 9.85 -5.33
CA ALA A 670 31.44 9.77 -4.43
C ALA A 670 31.26 11.04 -3.57
N SER A 671 32.34 11.82 -3.38
CA SER A 671 32.33 13.10 -2.65
C SER A 671 31.67 14.21 -3.47
#